data_AF-A0A5K1UJH2-F1
#
_entry.id   AF-A0A5K1UJH2-F1
#
_cell.length_a   1.000
_cell.length_b   1.000
_cell.length_c   1.000
_cell.angle_alpha   90.00
_cell.angle_beta   90.00
_cell.angle_gamma   90.00
#
_symmetry.space_group_name_H-M   'P 1'
#
loop_
_entity.id
_entity.type
_entity.pdbx_description
1 polymer ?
#
loop_
_entity_poly.entity_id
_entity_poly.type
_entity_poly.pdbx_seq_one_letter_code
_entity_poly.pdbx_strand_id
1 'polypeptide(L)'
;MSLILLISLLFINNSLATPCNELEMNKVYTVEQAFECIESVKVNRTVTEAIKKDITAIFETYVYKDILLSPPAIKGKADYYQKVDIDKLLKELDTTETSMYSFYQKIENIFFATHDLHLTFRISSNNEFKYYFDSFYAVLPFSIDIINEGKDVILIPYDTLTHYGVNLPQEIIDNSKVPVQSINKMKPLDWIRKYAEEHTFLKSNHGRFTYAIESMSNQKLTSIPFEKSFLSESIDIVYSNGQTVSTRYSMLYKPLVSLTKKQQEKIKAKEEGKNMKPISLNDFIDLKQDSNTFDYESLDKNIACKTFKEDGKQTINIFVLKTFYPETEVDNFFETFDKCIAQFDENDDPVAMILPMNGGGYGDLESNIENLLAPYEDTALIGSVRISPGAENCIKHEYGSGMYDPMNCTSRYNITGNLSIPLGEFYTKPVPVVYGNNVTHIKSQVSLLVPETMLASRFTKHPRNPNQIILFTDGFCYSACALLTKGMWERGSAIIVGYEGDPEGDVEWFDAGQSPTAVIGMDEMFLPEGDDLARYGGFMRTSFYEYFEWNLDYNKESNPREFTLSPIDERVQIYKYTEDKLEEFVKEARKIFEKYENGCNPKNKMLTKYRGFICGDDGKWSNICKVSYCDHGYKWDEYNQRCIEDACYKTTDNDDNNKKEWIIIIIFIIAVIVIGIIIIGIVFVGVYLSKRKEKGYIPITN
;
A
#
# COMPACT_ATOMS: atom_id res chain seq x y z
N MET A 1 -3.90 24.45 60.48
CA MET A 1 -4.86 23.80 59.57
C MET A 1 -4.37 23.69 58.12
N SER A 2 -3.06 23.87 57.83
CA SER A 2 -2.53 23.90 56.45
C SER A 2 -1.65 22.67 56.11
N LEU A 3 -0.89 22.14 57.07
CA LEU A 3 0.02 21.00 56.83
C LEU A 3 -0.71 19.65 56.73
N ILE A 4 -1.76 19.44 57.54
CA ILE A 4 -2.55 18.20 57.51
C ILE A 4 -3.35 18.10 56.21
N LEU A 5 -3.91 19.22 55.71
CA LEU A 5 -4.63 19.23 54.43
C LEU A 5 -3.68 18.94 53.25
N LEU A 6 -2.45 19.49 53.29
CA LEU A 6 -1.42 19.25 52.26
C LEU A 6 -0.94 17.79 52.26
N ILE A 7 -0.70 17.23 53.45
CA ILE A 7 -0.30 15.82 53.62
C ILE A 7 -1.45 14.90 53.20
N SER A 8 -2.69 15.21 53.56
CA SER A 8 -3.86 14.45 53.12
C SER A 8 -4.07 14.52 51.60
N LEU A 9 -3.85 15.67 50.95
CA LEU A 9 -3.89 15.80 49.49
C LEU A 9 -2.75 15.02 48.80
N LEU A 10 -1.54 15.01 49.38
CA LEU A 10 -0.41 14.20 48.91
C LEU A 10 -0.65 12.69 49.08
N PHE A 11 -1.33 12.26 50.15
CA PHE A 11 -1.70 10.85 50.35
C PHE A 11 -2.88 10.41 49.47
N ILE A 12 -3.85 11.29 49.20
CA ILE A 12 -4.97 10.98 48.29
C ILE A 12 -4.47 10.86 46.85
N ASN A 13 -3.59 11.75 46.39
CA ASN A 13 -3.00 11.65 45.05
C ASN A 13 -2.11 10.39 44.88
N ASN A 14 -1.36 9.98 45.92
CA ASN A 14 -0.59 8.72 45.87
C ASN A 14 -1.45 7.45 45.98
N SER A 15 -2.69 7.54 46.48
CA SER A 15 -3.60 6.38 46.60
C SER A 15 -4.42 6.10 45.34
N LEU A 16 -4.38 6.99 44.35
CA LEU A 16 -5.11 6.86 43.08
C LEU A 16 -4.20 6.55 41.88
N ALA A 17 -2.87 6.66 42.05
CA ALA A 17 -1.90 6.31 41.02
C ALA A 17 -1.87 4.78 40.88
N THR A 18 -2.21 4.28 39.69
CA THR A 18 -2.07 2.84 39.38
C THR A 18 -0.61 2.56 39.07
N PRO A 19 0.10 1.74 39.88
CA PRO A 19 1.46 1.34 39.56
C PRO A 19 1.52 0.73 38.15
N CYS A 20 2.53 1.07 37.34
CA CYS A 20 2.56 0.65 35.92
C CYS A 20 2.66 -0.86 35.70
N ASN A 21 3.10 -1.60 36.72
CA ASN A 21 3.07 -3.05 36.78
C ASN A 21 1.68 -3.64 37.08
N GLU A 22 0.69 -2.81 37.43
CA GLU A 22 -0.70 -3.17 37.71
C GLU A 22 -1.66 -2.77 36.57
N LEU A 23 -1.14 -2.36 35.41
CA LEU A 23 -1.97 -2.14 34.22
C LEU A 23 -2.66 -3.45 33.80
N GLU A 24 -3.99 -3.44 33.78
CA GLU A 24 -4.83 -4.55 33.35
C GLU A 24 -4.97 -4.50 31.82
N MET A 25 -4.69 -5.62 31.16
CA MET A 25 -4.87 -5.74 29.71
C MET A 25 -6.33 -5.56 29.32
N ASN A 26 -6.58 -4.94 28.17
CA ASN A 26 -7.92 -4.69 27.61
C ASN A 26 -8.77 -3.70 28.42
N LYS A 27 -8.13 -2.87 29.24
CA LYS A 27 -8.80 -1.86 30.06
C LYS A 27 -8.59 -0.46 29.50
N VAL A 28 -9.60 0.38 29.67
CA VAL A 28 -9.56 1.79 29.33
C VAL A 28 -9.23 2.61 30.57
N TYR A 29 -8.29 3.53 30.40
CA TYR A 29 -7.79 4.45 31.41
C TYR A 29 -8.09 5.89 31.00
N THR A 30 -8.10 6.79 32.00
CA THR A 30 -8.03 8.22 31.72
C THR A 30 -6.68 8.59 31.12
N VAL A 31 -6.61 9.73 30.42
CA VAL A 31 -5.35 10.24 29.85
C VAL A 31 -4.33 10.47 30.95
N GLU A 32 -4.75 11.01 32.09
CA GLU A 32 -3.87 11.27 33.23
C GLU A 32 -3.24 9.97 33.77
N GLN A 33 -4.04 8.93 33.99
CA GLN A 33 -3.57 7.62 34.47
C GLN A 33 -2.61 6.93 33.49
N ALA A 34 -2.91 6.98 32.18
CA ALA A 34 -2.02 6.38 31.19
C ALA A 34 -0.66 7.12 31.14
N PHE A 35 -0.68 8.45 31.18
CA PHE A 35 0.53 9.26 31.09
C PHE A 35 1.40 9.20 32.35
N GLU A 36 0.86 8.87 33.52
CA GLU A 36 1.67 8.52 34.69
C GLU A 36 2.68 7.41 34.37
N CYS A 37 2.27 6.41 33.57
CA CYS A 37 3.13 5.32 33.15
C CYS A 37 4.00 5.64 31.95
N ILE A 38 3.44 6.27 30.92
CA ILE A 38 4.17 6.63 29.70
C ILE A 38 5.35 7.56 30.03
N GLU A 39 5.14 8.56 30.88
CA GLU A 39 6.18 9.54 31.23
C GLU A 39 7.16 9.04 32.31
N SER A 40 6.85 7.91 32.98
CA SER A 40 7.72 7.30 33.99
C SER A 40 9.01 6.74 33.40
N VAL A 41 9.00 6.36 32.12
CA VAL A 41 10.15 5.78 31.43
C VAL A 41 11.12 6.90 31.04
N LYS A 42 12.24 7.02 31.76
CA LYS A 42 13.27 8.04 31.50
C LYS A 42 14.42 7.48 30.67
N VAL A 43 14.98 8.34 29.82
CA VAL A 43 16.18 8.05 29.03
C VAL A 43 17.24 9.11 29.25
N ASN A 44 18.49 8.68 29.30
CA ASN A 44 19.64 9.57 29.48
C ASN A 44 20.24 9.97 28.13
N ARG A 45 21.15 10.94 28.18
CA ARG A 45 21.84 11.50 27.00
C ARG A 45 22.58 10.45 26.16
N THR A 46 23.18 9.44 26.79
CA THR A 46 23.91 8.40 26.06
C THR A 46 22.98 7.61 25.13
N VAL A 47 21.79 7.25 25.62
CA VAL A 47 20.79 6.52 24.84
C VAL A 47 20.22 7.39 23.72
N THR A 48 19.86 8.64 24.03
CA THR A 48 19.27 9.54 23.02
C THR A 48 20.27 9.95 21.95
N GLU A 49 21.56 10.13 22.29
CA GLU A 49 22.62 10.37 21.30
C GLU A 49 22.89 9.14 20.42
N ALA A 50 22.82 7.92 20.99
CA ALA A 50 22.96 6.68 20.22
C ALA A 50 21.81 6.53 19.20
N ILE A 51 20.56 6.61 19.65
CA ILE A 51 19.38 6.54 18.77
C ILE A 51 19.44 7.60 17.67
N LYS A 52 19.79 8.85 18.02
CA LYS A 52 19.94 9.93 17.03
C LYS A 52 21.00 9.61 15.98
N LYS A 53 22.16 9.09 16.39
CA LYS A 53 23.24 8.70 15.49
C LYS A 53 22.77 7.62 14.52
N ASP A 54 22.14 6.58 15.04
CA ASP A 54 21.74 5.41 14.24
C ASP A 54 20.64 5.79 13.24
N ILE A 55 19.63 6.55 13.67
CA ILE A 55 18.59 7.12 12.79
C ILE A 55 19.22 7.98 11.69
N THR A 56 20.20 8.82 12.03
CA THR A 56 20.89 9.69 11.05
C THR A 56 21.58 8.88 9.96
N ALA A 57 22.23 7.77 10.32
CA ALA A 57 22.89 6.89 9.36
C ALA A 57 21.88 6.18 8.43
N ILE A 58 20.78 5.67 8.99
CA ILE A 58 19.75 4.96 8.23
C ILE A 58 19.03 5.92 7.26
N PHE A 59 18.82 7.19 7.63
CA PHE A 59 18.22 8.21 6.78
C PHE A 59 18.96 8.45 5.46
N GLU A 60 20.26 8.16 5.37
CA GLU A 60 20.99 8.28 4.11
C GLU A 60 20.47 7.32 3.03
N THR A 61 19.73 6.28 3.38
CA THR A 61 19.09 5.38 2.41
C THR A 61 17.77 5.93 1.87
N TYR A 62 17.17 6.94 2.52
CA TYR A 62 15.90 7.50 2.08
C TYR A 62 16.03 8.16 0.71
N VAL A 63 15.33 7.59 -0.28
CA VAL A 63 15.51 7.98 -1.69
C VAL A 63 15.16 9.44 -1.98
N TYR A 64 14.25 10.04 -1.21
CA TYR A 64 13.78 11.41 -1.41
C TYR A 64 14.47 12.45 -0.53
N LYS A 65 15.45 12.05 0.30
CA LYS A 65 16.13 12.94 1.27
C LYS A 65 16.60 14.26 0.65
N ASP A 66 17.33 14.18 -0.46
CA ASP A 66 17.88 15.38 -1.11
C ASP A 66 16.79 16.19 -1.83
N ILE A 67 15.80 15.51 -2.42
CA ILE A 67 14.70 16.14 -3.18
C ILE A 67 13.84 17.02 -2.27
N LEU A 68 13.61 16.60 -1.02
CA LEU A 68 12.81 17.37 -0.06
C LEU A 68 13.37 18.75 0.29
N LEU A 69 14.67 19.01 0.08
CA LEU A 69 15.23 20.36 0.24
C LEU A 69 14.63 21.35 -0.77
N SER A 70 14.21 20.86 -1.93
CA SER A 70 13.67 21.66 -3.02
C SER A 70 12.81 20.79 -3.96
N PRO A 71 11.62 20.34 -3.51
CA PRO A 71 10.80 19.41 -4.26
C PRO A 71 10.31 20.05 -5.57
N PRO A 72 10.10 19.25 -6.63
CA PRO A 72 9.52 19.74 -7.88
C PRO A 72 8.23 20.55 -7.64
N ALA A 73 8.12 21.70 -8.30
CA ALA A 73 6.95 22.55 -8.17
C ALA A 73 5.80 22.02 -9.05
N ILE A 74 4.60 21.92 -8.48
CA ILE A 74 3.39 21.67 -9.26
C ILE A 74 2.91 22.98 -9.89
N LYS A 75 2.60 22.95 -11.19
CA LYS A 75 2.11 24.12 -11.92
C LYS A 75 0.80 24.62 -11.27
N GLY A 76 0.77 25.89 -10.89
CA GLY A 76 -0.38 26.51 -10.22
C GLY A 76 -0.36 26.40 -8.69
N LYS A 77 0.51 25.56 -8.10
CA LYS A 77 0.65 25.40 -6.64
C LYS A 77 2.09 25.02 -6.28
N ALA A 78 2.97 26.02 -6.24
CA ALA A 78 4.41 25.84 -6.06
C ALA A 78 4.82 25.30 -4.68
N ASP A 79 3.93 25.39 -3.69
CA ASP A 79 4.08 24.93 -2.31
C ASP A 79 3.25 23.65 -2.03
N TYR A 80 2.82 22.94 -3.08
CA TYR A 80 2.08 21.68 -2.93
C TYR A 80 2.83 20.64 -2.09
N TYR A 81 4.14 20.49 -2.34
CA TYR A 81 5.01 19.62 -1.54
C TYR A 81 5.80 20.44 -0.52
N GLN A 82 5.87 19.94 0.71
CA GLN A 82 6.59 20.59 1.78
C GLN A 82 8.11 20.47 1.60
N LYS A 83 8.82 21.54 1.95
CA LYS A 83 10.28 21.57 2.00
C LYS A 83 10.76 21.12 3.36
N VAL A 84 11.71 20.19 3.38
CA VAL A 84 12.26 19.63 4.62
C VAL A 84 13.76 19.51 4.50
N ASP A 85 14.46 19.99 5.52
CA ASP A 85 15.89 19.77 5.72
C ASP A 85 16.05 18.79 6.87
N ILE A 86 16.05 17.48 6.54
CA ILE A 86 16.12 16.40 7.53
C ILE A 86 17.42 16.49 8.34
N ASP A 87 18.55 16.81 7.70
CA ASP A 87 19.84 16.90 8.36
C ASP A 87 19.86 18.04 9.40
N LYS A 88 19.27 19.18 9.06
CA LYS A 88 19.10 20.29 10.00
C LYS A 88 18.21 19.90 11.18
N LEU A 89 17.06 19.28 10.91
CA LEU A 89 16.12 18.85 11.96
C LEU A 89 16.77 17.83 12.91
N LEU A 90 17.46 16.83 12.36
CA LEU A 90 18.22 15.86 13.16
C LEU A 90 19.32 16.56 13.96
N LYS A 91 20.07 17.49 13.37
CA LYS A 91 21.11 18.25 14.10
C LYS A 91 20.52 19.02 15.29
N GLU A 92 19.37 19.64 15.12
CA GLU A 92 18.63 20.41 16.14
C GLU A 92 17.91 19.54 17.18
N LEU A 93 17.78 18.23 16.94
CA LEU A 93 17.16 17.29 17.89
C LEU A 93 17.90 17.29 19.23
N ASP A 94 17.16 17.69 20.27
CA ASP A 94 17.60 17.75 21.66
C ASP A 94 17.71 16.35 22.27
N THR A 95 18.93 16.01 22.70
CA THR A 95 19.30 14.72 23.32
C THR A 95 19.48 14.81 24.83
N THR A 96 19.00 15.86 25.49
CA THR A 96 19.04 15.95 26.96
C THR A 96 18.12 14.90 27.62
N GLU A 97 18.34 14.67 28.93
CA GLU A 97 17.55 13.71 29.70
C GLU A 97 16.06 14.08 29.71
N THR A 98 15.19 13.12 29.37
CA THR A 98 13.74 13.33 29.26
C THR A 98 12.99 11.99 29.40
N SER A 99 11.65 12.01 29.30
CA SER A 99 10.90 10.76 29.10
C SER A 99 11.14 10.20 27.70
N MET A 100 11.17 8.87 27.57
CA MET A 100 11.30 8.22 26.26
C MET A 100 10.21 8.68 25.30
N TYR A 101 8.97 8.84 25.80
CA TYR A 101 7.86 9.30 24.96
C TYR A 101 8.07 10.72 24.42
N SER A 102 8.55 11.66 25.24
CA SER A 102 8.83 13.02 24.77
C SER A 102 9.98 13.06 23.76
N PHE A 103 11.01 12.23 23.95
CA PHE A 103 12.07 12.08 22.95
C PHE A 103 11.54 11.46 21.65
N TYR A 104 10.70 10.42 21.75
CA TYR A 104 10.04 9.78 20.62
C TYR A 104 9.18 10.77 19.82
N GLN A 105 8.37 11.60 20.48
CA GLN A 105 7.59 12.66 19.85
C GLN A 105 8.44 13.62 19.01
N LYS A 106 9.60 14.03 19.54
CA LYS A 106 10.51 14.92 18.81
C LYS A 106 11.09 14.23 17.57
N ILE A 107 11.36 12.92 17.63
CA ILE A 107 11.81 12.15 16.47
C ILE A 107 10.68 12.04 15.45
N GLU A 108 9.48 11.60 15.84
CA GLU A 108 8.34 11.43 14.93
C GLU A 108 8.00 12.73 14.20
N ASN A 109 8.11 13.90 14.84
CA ASN A 109 7.90 15.19 14.17
C ASN A 109 8.85 15.41 12.97
N ILE A 110 10.07 14.84 13.00
CA ILE A 110 11.01 14.89 11.86
C ILE A 110 10.50 14.00 10.73
N PHE A 111 10.02 12.79 11.04
CA PHE A 111 9.47 11.86 10.07
C PHE A 111 8.19 12.42 9.44
N PHE A 112 7.28 12.93 10.25
CA PHE A 112 6.02 13.54 9.81
C PHE A 112 6.20 14.77 8.92
N ALA A 113 7.24 15.57 9.14
CA ALA A 113 7.54 16.72 8.28
C ALA A 113 7.75 16.33 6.81
N THR A 114 8.15 15.08 6.53
CA THR A 114 8.37 14.60 5.15
C THR A 114 7.09 14.29 4.38
N HIS A 115 5.95 14.19 5.10
CA HIS A 115 4.67 13.79 4.55
C HIS A 115 4.74 12.45 3.76
N ASP A 116 5.49 11.48 4.25
CA ASP A 116 5.66 10.15 3.66
C ASP A 116 5.44 9.06 4.73
N LEU A 117 4.32 8.35 4.66
CA LEU A 117 3.99 7.25 5.57
C LEU A 117 4.86 6.00 5.38
N HIS A 118 5.65 5.88 4.31
CA HIS A 118 6.67 4.81 4.19
C HIS A 118 7.91 5.11 5.01
N LEU A 119 8.17 6.39 5.27
CA LEU A 119 9.23 6.81 6.15
C LEU A 119 8.71 6.78 7.59
N THR A 120 8.96 5.68 8.28
CA THR A 120 8.45 5.47 9.66
C THR A 120 9.57 5.14 10.61
N PHE A 121 9.48 5.67 11.83
CA PHE A 121 10.23 5.20 12.97
C PHE A 121 9.26 4.66 14.03
N ARG A 122 9.62 3.53 14.62
CA ARG A 122 8.86 2.91 15.70
C ARG A 122 9.84 2.50 16.78
N ILE A 123 9.37 2.57 18.02
CA ILE A 123 10.09 2.02 19.15
C ILE A 123 9.11 1.19 19.98
N SER A 124 9.47 -0.06 20.19
CA SER A 124 8.61 -1.07 20.82
C SER A 124 9.31 -1.69 22.00
N SER A 125 8.53 -2.07 23.02
CA SER A 125 9.07 -2.74 24.20
C SER A 125 9.72 -4.06 23.81
N ASN A 126 10.83 -4.38 24.44
CA ASN A 126 11.55 -5.64 24.29
C ASN A 126 11.93 -6.21 25.67
N ASN A 127 12.83 -7.19 25.70
CA ASN A 127 13.23 -7.82 26.97
C ASN A 127 14.02 -6.89 27.90
N GLU A 128 14.66 -5.85 27.37
CA GLU A 128 15.51 -4.91 28.10
C GLU A 128 14.80 -3.60 28.41
N PHE A 129 13.97 -3.12 27.49
CA PHE A 129 13.30 -1.83 27.56
C PHE A 129 11.78 -2.00 27.51
N LYS A 130 11.08 -1.35 28.44
CA LYS A 130 9.62 -1.34 28.51
C LYS A 130 9.10 0.09 28.41
N TYR A 131 8.34 0.38 27.35
CA TYR A 131 7.95 1.74 26.96
C TYR A 131 6.49 2.11 27.28
N TYR A 132 5.60 1.12 27.45
CA TYR A 132 4.16 1.27 27.74
C TYR A 132 3.33 1.93 26.63
N PHE A 133 3.77 3.06 26.07
CA PHE A 133 3.05 3.78 25.00
C PHE A 133 2.87 2.94 23.73
N ASP A 134 3.73 1.96 23.51
CA ASP A 134 3.64 0.95 22.44
C ASP A 134 2.49 -0.05 22.60
N SER A 135 1.74 0.04 23.70
CA SER A 135 0.53 -0.75 23.94
C SER A 135 -0.71 0.11 24.18
N PHE A 136 -0.61 1.45 24.06
CA PHE A 136 -1.73 2.36 24.28
C PHE A 136 -2.35 2.84 22.97
N TYR A 137 -3.68 2.86 22.95
CA TYR A 137 -4.51 3.40 21.89
C TYR A 137 -5.38 4.53 22.44
N ALA A 138 -5.29 5.70 21.83
CA ALA A 138 -6.20 6.82 22.04
C ALA A 138 -7.51 6.53 21.29
N VAL A 139 -8.63 6.50 22.02
CA VAL A 139 -9.95 6.13 21.47
C VAL A 139 -11.01 7.20 21.76
N LEU A 140 -11.88 7.45 20.78
CA LEU A 140 -13.09 8.26 20.92
C LEU A 140 -14.34 7.39 20.93
N PRO A 141 -15.43 7.80 21.63
CA PRO A 141 -16.66 7.02 21.69
C PRO A 141 -17.50 7.06 20.40
N PHE A 142 -17.00 7.69 19.35
CA PHE A 142 -17.68 7.83 18.07
C PHE A 142 -16.70 7.75 16.90
N SER A 143 -17.23 7.41 15.73
CA SER A 143 -16.63 7.62 14.42
C SER A 143 -17.43 8.63 13.61
N ILE A 144 -16.87 9.09 12.50
CA ILE A 144 -17.50 10.10 11.64
C ILE A 144 -18.01 9.43 10.37
N ASP A 145 -19.20 9.86 9.92
CA ASP A 145 -19.67 9.67 8.55
C ASP A 145 -20.15 11.01 7.99
N ILE A 146 -20.10 11.14 6.67
CA ILE A 146 -20.57 12.32 5.94
C ILE A 146 -21.71 11.88 5.03
N ILE A 147 -22.86 12.54 5.18
CA ILE A 147 -24.10 12.19 4.50
C ILE A 147 -24.62 13.36 3.67
N ASN A 148 -25.75 13.14 2.98
CA ASN A 148 -26.47 14.16 2.22
C ASN A 148 -25.56 14.85 1.17
N GLU A 149 -24.82 14.06 0.41
CA GLU A 149 -23.91 14.53 -0.64
C GLU A 149 -22.82 15.49 -0.12
N GLY A 150 -22.27 15.20 1.07
CA GLY A 150 -21.15 15.97 1.61
C GLY A 150 -21.55 17.15 2.48
N LYS A 151 -22.86 17.37 2.70
CA LYS A 151 -23.38 18.57 3.37
C LYS A 151 -23.41 18.45 4.89
N ASP A 152 -23.61 17.24 5.41
CA ASP A 152 -23.83 17.01 6.83
C ASP A 152 -22.85 15.98 7.38
N VAL A 153 -22.28 16.28 8.55
CA VAL A 153 -21.45 15.36 9.32
C VAL A 153 -22.30 14.76 10.43
N ILE A 154 -22.25 13.44 10.60
CA ILE A 154 -22.89 12.71 11.71
C ILE A 154 -21.84 11.94 12.51
N LEU A 155 -22.16 11.67 13.77
CA LEU A 155 -21.33 10.84 14.65
C LEU A 155 -21.97 9.46 14.80
N ILE A 156 -21.23 8.42 14.43
CA ILE A 156 -21.67 7.03 14.59
C ILE A 156 -21.09 6.49 15.90
N PRO A 157 -21.90 5.97 16.85
CA PRO A 157 -21.40 5.36 18.07
C PRO A 157 -20.35 4.29 17.79
N TYR A 158 -19.21 4.33 18.50
CA TYR A 158 -18.16 3.34 18.30
C TYR A 158 -18.39 2.11 19.19
N ASP A 159 -19.40 1.32 18.84
CA ASP A 159 -19.93 0.21 19.64
C ASP A 159 -18.89 -0.83 20.06
N THR A 160 -17.82 -1.01 19.27
CA THR A 160 -16.70 -1.91 19.59
C THR A 160 -16.06 -1.60 20.96
N LEU A 161 -16.12 -0.34 21.42
CA LEU A 161 -15.58 0.05 22.73
C LEU A 161 -16.34 -0.57 23.92
N THR A 162 -17.61 -0.96 23.74
CA THR A 162 -18.40 -1.60 24.79
C THR A 162 -17.83 -2.96 25.21
N HIS A 163 -17.13 -3.67 24.30
CA HIS A 163 -16.39 -4.89 24.61
C HIS A 163 -15.25 -4.67 25.63
N TYR A 164 -14.80 -3.43 25.78
CA TYR A 164 -13.76 -3.04 26.74
C TYR A 164 -14.34 -2.32 27.98
N GLY A 165 -15.65 -2.45 28.21
CA GLY A 165 -16.33 -1.89 29.37
C GLY A 165 -16.53 -0.38 29.31
N VAL A 166 -16.42 0.24 28.13
CA VAL A 166 -16.67 1.67 27.95
C VAL A 166 -18.17 1.91 27.80
N ASN A 167 -18.72 2.77 28.66
CA ASN A 167 -20.07 3.29 28.48
C ASN A 167 -20.04 4.46 27.50
N LEU A 168 -20.71 4.31 26.36
CA LEU A 168 -20.82 5.38 25.37
C LEU A 168 -21.78 6.48 25.87
N PRO A 169 -21.50 7.78 25.63
CA PRO A 169 -22.43 8.86 25.95
C PRO A 169 -23.79 8.67 25.27
N GLN A 170 -24.88 8.75 26.04
CA GLN A 170 -26.23 8.49 25.54
C GLN A 170 -26.62 9.48 24.43
N GLU A 171 -26.18 10.73 24.56
CA GLU A 171 -26.40 11.78 23.57
C GLU A 171 -25.76 11.44 22.21
N ILE A 172 -24.66 10.67 22.17
CA ILE A 172 -24.08 10.20 20.90
C ILE A 172 -24.94 9.10 20.28
N ILE A 173 -25.44 8.17 21.11
CA ILE A 173 -26.30 7.06 20.65
C ILE A 173 -27.61 7.61 20.07
N ASP A 174 -28.29 8.46 20.84
CA ASP A 174 -29.61 9.00 20.51
C ASP A 174 -29.58 9.91 19.27
N ASN A 175 -28.42 10.51 18.96
CA ASN A 175 -28.23 11.45 17.85
C ASN A 175 -27.40 10.88 16.70
N SER A 176 -27.25 9.55 16.60
CA SER A 176 -26.44 8.89 15.55
C SER A 176 -26.82 9.21 14.10
N LYS A 177 -28.00 9.78 13.87
CA LYS A 177 -28.51 10.22 12.55
C LYS A 177 -28.75 11.73 12.47
N VAL A 178 -28.41 12.49 13.51
CA VAL A 178 -28.64 13.93 13.57
C VAL A 178 -27.36 14.67 13.16
N PRO A 179 -27.42 15.59 12.18
CA PRO A 179 -26.27 16.37 11.79
C PRO A 179 -25.63 17.13 12.95
N VAL A 180 -24.30 17.14 12.99
CA VAL A 180 -23.52 17.97 13.90
C VAL A 180 -23.49 19.40 13.36
N GLN A 181 -23.83 20.35 14.23
CA GLN A 181 -23.76 21.77 13.91
C GLN A 181 -22.35 22.34 14.15
N SER A 182 -21.70 21.95 15.26
CA SER A 182 -20.32 22.37 15.54
C SER A 182 -19.59 21.41 16.47
N ILE A 183 -18.26 21.36 16.34
CA ILE A 183 -17.33 20.66 17.24
C ILE A 183 -16.30 21.68 17.72
N ASN A 184 -16.15 21.87 19.03
CA ASN A 184 -15.31 22.92 19.62
C ASN A 184 -15.55 24.31 19.01
N LYS A 185 -16.82 24.64 18.74
CA LYS A 185 -17.28 25.89 18.10
C LYS A 185 -16.80 26.09 16.65
N MET A 186 -16.20 25.07 16.03
CA MET A 186 -15.84 25.05 14.61
C MET A 186 -16.89 24.30 13.80
N LYS A 187 -16.98 24.58 12.49
CA LYS A 187 -17.76 23.73 11.58
C LYS A 187 -17.17 22.32 11.60
N PRO A 188 -17.99 21.25 11.50
CA PRO A 188 -17.48 19.88 11.55
C PRO A 188 -16.38 19.57 10.52
N LEU A 189 -16.55 20.01 9.26
CA LEU A 189 -15.53 19.80 8.22
C LEU A 189 -14.23 20.55 8.53
N ASP A 190 -14.29 21.76 9.09
CA ASP A 190 -13.10 22.52 9.50
C ASP A 190 -12.36 21.83 10.66
N TRP A 191 -13.10 21.23 11.60
CA TRP A 191 -12.52 20.45 12.69
C TRP A 191 -11.78 19.20 12.16
N ILE A 192 -12.37 18.49 11.19
CA ILE A 192 -11.74 17.34 10.52
C ILE A 192 -10.48 17.78 9.75
N ARG A 193 -10.56 18.88 8.97
CA ARG A 193 -9.40 19.43 8.25
C ARG A 193 -8.27 19.79 9.20
N LYS A 194 -8.58 20.45 10.32
CA LYS A 194 -7.57 20.79 11.32
C LYS A 194 -6.86 19.54 11.83
N TYR A 195 -7.61 18.51 12.22
CA TYR A 195 -7.03 17.21 12.63
C TYR A 195 -6.19 16.61 11.49
N ALA A 196 -6.68 16.64 10.26
CA ALA A 196 -6.01 16.08 9.09
C ALA A 196 -4.63 16.72 8.87
N GLU A 197 -4.56 18.05 8.89
CA GLU A 197 -3.31 18.80 8.75
C GLU A 197 -2.34 18.56 9.91
N GLU A 198 -2.84 18.42 11.14
CA GLU A 198 -2.01 18.28 12.33
C GLU A 198 -1.52 16.83 12.57
N HIS A 199 -2.19 15.80 12.04
CA HIS A 199 -2.01 14.43 12.52
C HIS A 199 -2.00 13.30 11.46
N THR A 200 -2.07 13.58 10.16
CA THR A 200 -2.14 12.50 9.14
C THR A 200 -0.98 12.47 8.16
N PHE A 201 -0.30 13.61 7.93
CA PHE A 201 1.00 13.69 7.24
C PHE A 201 1.04 13.02 5.84
N LEU A 202 -0.07 13.02 5.12
CA LEU A 202 -0.11 12.66 3.68
C LEU A 202 0.16 13.91 2.82
N LYS A 203 0.54 13.74 1.55
CA LYS A 203 0.88 14.87 0.65
C LYS A 203 -0.38 15.59 0.15
N SER A 204 -1.38 14.84 -0.28
CA SER A 204 -2.66 15.38 -0.78
C SER A 204 -3.62 15.74 0.36
N ASN A 205 -4.25 16.91 0.26
CA ASN A 205 -5.27 17.36 1.22
C ASN A 205 -6.46 16.38 1.30
N HIS A 206 -6.89 15.83 0.15
CA HIS A 206 -8.02 14.89 0.13
C HIS A 206 -7.65 13.58 0.82
N GLY A 207 -6.45 13.04 0.58
CA GLY A 207 -6.01 11.84 1.28
C GLY A 207 -5.75 12.07 2.77
N ARG A 208 -5.23 13.25 3.18
CA ARG A 208 -5.16 13.65 4.60
C ARG A 208 -6.55 13.62 5.25
N PHE A 209 -7.55 14.18 4.56
CA PHE A 209 -8.93 14.22 5.04
C PHE A 209 -9.54 12.81 5.16
N THR A 210 -9.39 11.96 4.14
CA THR A 210 -9.80 10.55 4.17
C THR A 210 -9.17 9.81 5.34
N TYR A 211 -7.84 9.90 5.47
CA TYR A 211 -7.11 9.23 6.54
C TYR A 211 -7.53 9.74 7.94
N ALA A 212 -7.84 11.02 8.08
CA ALA A 212 -8.34 11.60 9.33
C ALA A 212 -9.67 10.95 9.76
N ILE A 213 -10.67 10.90 8.87
CA ILE A 213 -11.98 10.31 9.18
C ILE A 213 -11.86 8.83 9.54
N GLU A 214 -11.00 8.10 8.85
CA GLU A 214 -10.83 6.66 9.04
C GLU A 214 -10.03 6.29 10.29
N SER A 215 -9.31 7.25 10.90
CA SER A 215 -8.34 6.95 11.95
C SER A 215 -8.51 7.73 13.25
N MET A 216 -9.15 8.92 13.24
CA MET A 216 -9.20 9.80 14.42
C MET A 216 -9.86 9.18 15.66
N SER A 217 -10.75 8.20 15.47
CA SER A 217 -11.47 7.52 16.55
C SER A 217 -10.65 6.45 17.26
N ASN A 218 -9.55 5.99 16.66
CA ASN A 218 -8.67 4.98 17.24
C ASN A 218 -7.25 5.12 16.70
N GLN A 219 -6.33 5.55 17.56
CA GLN A 219 -4.94 5.79 17.19
C GLN A 219 -3.99 5.15 18.17
N LYS A 220 -3.02 4.39 17.66
CA LYS A 220 -1.93 3.88 18.49
C LYS A 220 -0.94 5.01 18.77
N LEU A 221 -0.45 5.14 20.01
CA LEU A 221 0.51 6.20 20.35
C LEU A 221 1.89 6.03 19.69
N THR A 222 2.24 4.80 19.28
CA THR A 222 3.41 4.60 18.42
C THR A 222 3.14 4.94 16.98
N SER A 223 1.90 5.15 16.54
CA SER A 223 1.59 5.58 15.17
C SER A 223 1.53 7.10 15.09
N ILE A 224 0.78 7.72 16.01
CA ILE A 224 0.68 9.17 16.18
C ILE A 224 0.92 9.48 17.67
N PRO A 225 2.09 10.00 18.07
CA PRO A 225 2.40 10.24 19.46
C PRO A 225 1.81 11.57 19.94
N PHE A 226 0.50 11.57 20.19
CA PHE A 226 -0.21 12.76 20.67
C PHE A 226 0.36 13.35 21.96
N GLU A 227 0.37 14.67 22.05
CA GLU A 227 0.60 15.33 23.33
C GLU A 227 -0.52 15.01 24.32
N LYS A 228 -0.14 14.87 25.60
CA LYS A 228 -1.09 14.71 26.71
C LYS A 228 -2.15 15.82 26.71
N SER A 229 -1.73 17.05 26.42
CA SER A 229 -2.57 18.24 26.35
C SER A 229 -3.72 18.09 25.35
N PHE A 230 -3.41 17.61 24.13
CA PHE A 230 -4.38 17.34 23.08
C PHE A 230 -5.38 16.25 23.50
N LEU A 231 -4.88 15.13 24.04
CA LEU A 231 -5.73 14.02 24.47
C LEU A 231 -6.66 14.38 25.64
N SER A 232 -6.20 15.26 26.54
CA SER A 232 -6.98 15.75 27.68
C SER A 232 -7.98 16.86 27.32
N GLU A 233 -7.93 17.43 26.10
CA GLU A 233 -8.85 18.49 25.67
C GLU A 233 -10.29 17.96 25.58
N SER A 234 -11.27 18.78 26.02
CA SER A 234 -12.69 18.48 25.83
C SER A 234 -13.08 18.67 24.37
N ILE A 235 -13.86 17.71 23.85
CA ILE A 235 -14.50 17.75 22.54
C ILE A 235 -15.98 18.05 22.79
N ASP A 236 -16.35 19.32 22.63
CA ASP A 236 -17.70 19.84 22.82
C ASP A 236 -18.45 19.82 21.48
N ILE A 237 -19.50 19.01 21.41
CA ILE A 237 -20.30 18.77 20.21
C ILE A 237 -21.68 19.41 20.40
N VAL A 238 -22.16 20.10 19.37
CA VAL A 238 -23.51 20.65 19.29
C VAL A 238 -24.20 20.04 18.07
N TYR A 239 -25.34 19.38 18.28
CA TYR A 239 -26.17 18.81 17.22
C TYR A 239 -27.15 19.84 16.67
N SER A 240 -27.64 19.64 15.45
CA SER A 240 -28.58 20.54 14.78
C SER A 240 -29.95 20.66 15.49
N ASN A 241 -30.30 19.71 16.36
CA ASN A 241 -31.48 19.76 17.23
C ASN A 241 -31.25 20.55 18.54
N GLY A 242 -30.05 21.13 18.74
CA GLY A 242 -29.68 21.91 19.92
C GLY A 242 -29.19 21.09 21.10
N GLN A 243 -29.15 19.76 21.03
CA GLN A 243 -28.52 18.92 22.05
C GLN A 243 -27.00 19.05 22.00
N THR A 244 -26.36 18.89 23.15
CA THR A 244 -24.91 19.04 23.30
C THR A 244 -24.32 17.88 24.07
N VAL A 245 -23.11 17.47 23.71
CA VAL A 245 -22.35 16.46 24.45
C VAL A 245 -20.89 16.87 24.50
N SER A 246 -20.24 16.66 25.64
CA SER A 246 -18.80 16.85 25.79
C SER A 246 -18.15 15.50 26.05
N THR A 247 -17.09 15.19 25.32
CA THR A 247 -16.29 13.98 25.51
C THR A 247 -14.80 14.29 25.39
N ARG A 248 -13.94 13.28 25.44
CA ARG A 248 -12.49 13.40 25.27
C ARG A 248 -11.92 12.04 24.85
N TYR A 249 -10.65 12.01 24.48
CA TYR A 249 -9.94 10.75 24.27
C TYR A 249 -9.85 9.95 25.57
N SER A 250 -10.00 8.63 25.45
CA SER A 250 -9.67 7.67 26.49
C SER A 250 -8.50 6.80 26.03
N MET A 251 -7.83 6.13 26.97
CA MET A 251 -6.60 5.38 26.70
C MET A 251 -6.81 3.88 26.89
N LEU A 252 -6.99 3.15 25.79
CA LEU A 252 -7.10 1.68 25.81
C LEU A 252 -5.70 1.05 25.91
N TYR A 253 -5.45 0.28 26.96
CA TYR A 253 -4.23 -0.52 27.10
C TYR A 253 -4.42 -1.91 26.48
N LYS A 254 -3.81 -2.15 25.33
CA LYS A 254 -3.96 -3.37 24.53
C LYS A 254 -2.59 -3.87 24.02
N PRO A 255 -1.80 -4.55 24.85
CA PRO A 255 -0.52 -5.10 24.43
C PRO A 255 -0.71 -6.27 23.44
N LEU A 256 0.22 -6.49 22.52
CA LEU A 256 0.14 -7.55 21.50
C LEU A 256 -0.07 -8.95 22.10
N VAL A 257 0.53 -9.23 23.26
CA VAL A 257 0.39 -10.51 23.97
C VAL A 257 -1.05 -10.82 24.40
N SER A 258 -1.94 -9.82 24.39
CA SER A 258 -3.38 -9.99 24.68
C SER A 258 -4.20 -10.46 23.47
N LEU A 259 -3.59 -10.58 22.28
CA LEU A 259 -4.24 -10.90 21.01
C LEU A 259 -3.96 -12.35 20.60
N THR A 260 -4.80 -12.90 19.71
CA THR A 260 -4.51 -14.19 19.06
C THR A 260 -3.31 -14.06 18.11
N LYS A 261 -2.66 -15.16 17.74
CA LYS A 261 -1.51 -15.12 16.81
C LYS A 261 -1.84 -14.44 15.47
N LYS A 262 -2.98 -14.82 14.87
CA LYS A 262 -3.50 -14.21 13.64
C LYS A 262 -3.65 -12.69 13.78
N GLN A 263 -4.25 -12.23 14.88
CA GLN A 263 -4.40 -10.80 15.16
C GLN A 263 -3.04 -10.12 15.38
N GLN A 264 -2.11 -10.76 16.09
CA GLN A 264 -0.75 -10.23 16.27
C GLN A 264 -0.02 -10.04 14.94
N GLU A 265 -0.09 -11.01 14.03
CA GLU A 265 0.52 -10.92 12.70
C GLU A 265 -0.10 -9.79 11.88
N LYS A 266 -1.43 -9.66 11.89
CA LYS A 266 -2.13 -8.56 11.23
C LYS A 266 -1.70 -7.18 11.76
N ILE A 267 -1.62 -7.03 13.08
CA ILE A 267 -1.18 -5.78 13.70
C ILE A 267 0.29 -5.51 13.40
N LYS A 268 1.17 -6.52 13.50
CA LYS A 268 2.59 -6.38 13.15
C LYS A 268 2.76 -5.98 11.69
N ALA A 269 2.01 -6.55 10.76
CA ALA A 269 2.08 -6.17 9.36
C ALA A 269 1.73 -4.68 9.15
N LYS A 270 0.78 -4.12 9.91
CA LYS A 270 0.47 -2.68 9.90
C LYS A 270 1.54 -1.84 10.61
N GLU A 271 2.07 -2.30 11.74
CA GLU A 271 3.12 -1.59 12.49
C GLU A 271 4.45 -1.54 11.73
N GLU A 272 4.77 -2.62 11.04
CA GLU A 272 5.87 -2.74 10.09
C GLU A 272 5.53 -2.04 8.76
N GLY A 273 4.35 -1.41 8.61
CA GLY A 273 3.93 -0.67 7.42
C GLY A 273 3.82 -1.50 6.12
N LYS A 274 3.74 -2.82 6.20
CA LYS A 274 3.46 -3.67 5.02
C LYS A 274 2.05 -3.42 4.47
N ASN A 275 1.17 -2.90 5.33
CA ASN A 275 -0.12 -2.34 4.97
C ASN A 275 -0.28 -0.98 5.68
N MET A 276 -0.42 0.10 4.93
CA MET A 276 -0.53 1.47 5.47
C MET A 276 -1.92 1.86 5.96
N LYS A 277 -2.89 0.94 5.92
CA LYS A 277 -4.20 1.16 6.53
C LYS A 277 -4.07 1.31 8.06
N PRO A 278 -4.75 2.29 8.69
CA PRO A 278 -4.75 2.44 10.13
C PRO A 278 -5.13 1.16 10.88
N ILE A 279 -4.58 1.00 12.08
CA ILE A 279 -5.05 -0.01 13.03
C ILE A 279 -6.41 0.45 13.55
N SER A 280 -7.39 -0.45 13.50
CA SER A 280 -8.76 -0.22 13.99
C SER A 280 -9.07 -1.18 15.14
N LEU A 281 -10.09 -0.87 15.94
CA LEU A 281 -10.53 -1.79 17.00
C LEU A 281 -11.07 -3.11 16.42
N ASN A 282 -11.56 -3.09 15.17
CA ASN A 282 -12.01 -4.28 14.46
C ASN A 282 -10.86 -5.25 14.15
N ASP A 283 -9.60 -4.81 14.20
CA ASP A 283 -8.45 -5.70 14.06
C ASP A 283 -8.21 -6.55 15.32
N PHE A 284 -8.86 -6.22 16.44
CA PHE A 284 -8.75 -6.95 17.72
C PHE A 284 -9.89 -7.94 17.96
N ILE A 285 -10.89 -7.98 17.09
CA ILE A 285 -12.07 -8.83 17.24
C ILE A 285 -12.30 -9.65 15.97
N ASP A 286 -12.71 -10.91 16.15
CA ASP A 286 -13.12 -11.74 15.03
C ASP A 286 -14.57 -11.40 14.68
N LEU A 287 -14.77 -10.48 13.73
CA LEU A 287 -16.09 -10.16 13.23
C LEU A 287 -16.63 -11.34 12.41
N LYS A 288 -17.56 -12.10 12.99
CA LYS A 288 -18.47 -12.95 12.21
C LYS A 288 -19.50 -12.06 11.54
N GLN A 289 -19.24 -11.67 10.31
CA GLN A 289 -20.27 -11.13 9.43
C GLN A 289 -20.33 -12.02 8.19
N ASP A 290 -21.23 -13.01 8.23
CA ASP A 290 -21.72 -13.68 7.03
C ASP A 290 -22.60 -12.65 6.29
N SER A 291 -21.99 -11.76 5.52
CA SER A 291 -22.76 -10.92 4.60
C SER A 291 -22.80 -11.65 3.25
N ASN A 292 -24.00 -12.08 2.84
CA ASN A 292 -24.23 -12.59 1.47
C ASN A 292 -24.28 -11.40 0.47
N THR A 293 -23.48 -10.36 0.71
CA THR A 293 -23.47 -9.12 -0.08
C THR A 293 -22.87 -9.37 -1.44
N PHE A 294 -21.80 -10.17 -1.50
CA PHE A 294 -21.00 -10.47 -2.68
C PHE A 294 -21.28 -11.87 -3.23
N ASP A 295 -20.98 -12.07 -4.52
CA ASP A 295 -21.04 -13.39 -5.15
C ASP A 295 -19.83 -14.24 -4.72
N TYR A 296 -18.66 -13.60 -4.60
CA TYR A 296 -17.44 -14.17 -4.04
C TYR A 296 -16.75 -13.16 -3.11
N GLU A 297 -16.27 -13.63 -1.96
CA GLU A 297 -15.52 -12.85 -0.97
C GLU A 297 -14.45 -13.73 -0.32
N SER A 298 -13.24 -13.19 -0.14
CA SER A 298 -12.16 -13.88 0.56
C SER A 298 -12.40 -13.90 2.07
N LEU A 299 -11.83 -14.87 2.79
CA LEU A 299 -12.06 -15.00 4.24
C LEU A 299 -11.49 -13.83 5.05
N ASP A 300 -10.49 -13.12 4.52
CA ASP A 300 -9.93 -11.89 5.07
C ASP A 300 -10.70 -10.62 4.63
N LYS A 301 -11.70 -10.78 3.74
CA LYS A 301 -12.51 -9.72 3.13
C LYS A 301 -11.70 -8.66 2.40
N ASN A 302 -10.46 -8.97 2.03
CA ASN A 302 -9.59 -8.05 1.30
C ASN A 302 -9.89 -8.01 -0.20
N ILE A 303 -10.58 -9.04 -0.71
CA ILE A 303 -11.08 -9.10 -2.07
C ILE A 303 -12.51 -9.62 -2.11
N ALA A 304 -13.36 -8.96 -2.88
CA ALA A 304 -14.73 -9.41 -3.10
C ALA A 304 -15.25 -8.93 -4.46
N CYS A 305 -16.25 -9.60 -5.00
CA CYS A 305 -16.86 -9.19 -6.27
C CYS A 305 -18.33 -9.55 -6.39
N LYS A 306 -19.03 -8.81 -7.26
CA LYS A 306 -20.43 -9.04 -7.60
C LYS A 306 -20.79 -8.51 -8.97
N THR A 307 -21.70 -9.19 -9.67
CA THR A 307 -22.31 -8.66 -10.91
C THR A 307 -23.72 -8.15 -10.63
N PHE A 308 -23.93 -6.86 -10.82
CA PHE A 308 -25.23 -6.21 -10.63
C PHE A 308 -26.03 -6.19 -11.93
N LYS A 309 -27.13 -6.96 -11.95
CA LYS A 309 -28.07 -7.04 -13.07
C LYS A 309 -29.40 -6.41 -12.66
N GLU A 310 -29.86 -5.43 -13.44
CA GLU A 310 -31.15 -4.78 -13.25
C GLU A 310 -31.89 -4.73 -14.59
N ASP A 311 -33.16 -5.11 -14.61
CA ASP A 311 -33.95 -5.17 -15.84
C ASP A 311 -33.99 -3.80 -16.54
N GLY A 312 -33.61 -3.81 -17.82
CA GLY A 312 -33.60 -2.61 -18.66
C GLY A 312 -32.44 -1.64 -18.38
N LYS A 313 -31.43 -2.03 -17.58
CA LYS A 313 -30.24 -1.22 -17.34
C LYS A 313 -28.94 -2.00 -17.59
N GLN A 314 -27.88 -1.28 -17.94
CA GLN A 314 -26.53 -1.80 -18.20
C GLN A 314 -25.94 -2.60 -17.02
N THR A 315 -25.62 -3.88 -17.17
CA THR A 315 -24.98 -4.63 -16.07
C THR A 315 -23.66 -3.95 -15.62
N ILE A 316 -23.34 -4.00 -14.33
CA ILE A 316 -22.06 -3.49 -13.78
C ILE A 316 -21.38 -4.60 -12.99
N ASN A 317 -20.10 -4.85 -13.27
CA ASN A 317 -19.26 -5.76 -12.50
C ASN A 317 -18.50 -4.96 -11.43
N ILE A 318 -18.70 -5.26 -10.15
CA ILE A 318 -18.03 -4.57 -9.03
C ILE A 318 -16.94 -5.46 -8.45
N PHE A 319 -15.72 -4.92 -8.40
CA PHE A 319 -14.57 -5.54 -7.74
C PHE A 319 -14.12 -4.68 -6.56
N VAL A 320 -14.02 -5.24 -5.36
CA VAL A 320 -13.51 -4.52 -4.20
C VAL A 320 -12.14 -5.09 -3.85
N LEU A 321 -11.11 -4.24 -3.85
CA LEU A 321 -9.74 -4.62 -3.54
C LEU A 321 -9.17 -3.71 -2.44
N LYS A 322 -8.99 -4.25 -1.24
CA LYS A 322 -8.59 -3.49 -0.05
C LYS A 322 -7.09 -3.47 0.21
N THR A 323 -6.30 -4.31 -0.47
CA THR A 323 -4.85 -4.42 -0.27
C THR A 323 -4.19 -5.18 -1.44
N PHE A 324 -2.92 -4.88 -1.71
CA PHE A 324 -2.02 -5.67 -2.57
C PHE A 324 -1.08 -6.56 -1.73
N TYR A 325 -1.33 -6.64 -0.42
CA TYR A 325 -0.62 -7.51 0.53
C TYR A 325 -1.63 -8.50 1.12
N PRO A 326 -1.91 -9.63 0.44
CA PRO A 326 -2.84 -10.64 0.94
C PRO A 326 -2.35 -11.25 2.26
N GLU A 327 -3.26 -11.57 3.18
CA GLU A 327 -2.89 -12.19 4.46
C GLU A 327 -2.38 -13.62 4.23
N THR A 328 -1.13 -13.89 4.58
CA THR A 328 -0.48 -15.20 4.34
C THR A 328 -1.17 -16.37 5.01
N GLU A 329 -1.92 -16.13 6.09
CA GLU A 329 -2.68 -17.15 6.82
C GLU A 329 -4.08 -17.41 6.21
N VAL A 330 -4.41 -16.75 5.10
CA VAL A 330 -5.71 -16.85 4.43
C VAL A 330 -5.52 -17.27 2.97
N ASP A 331 -5.62 -18.58 2.74
CA ASP A 331 -5.26 -19.21 1.46
C ASP A 331 -6.25 -18.97 0.29
N ASN A 332 -7.38 -18.27 0.51
CA ASN A 332 -8.42 -18.13 -0.51
C ASN A 332 -8.43 -16.78 -1.24
N PHE A 333 -7.45 -15.90 -1.02
CA PHE A 333 -7.35 -14.62 -1.72
C PHE A 333 -7.27 -14.80 -3.24
N PHE A 334 -6.28 -15.56 -3.72
CA PHE A 334 -6.07 -15.81 -5.15
C PHE A 334 -7.19 -16.67 -5.76
N GLU A 335 -7.73 -17.65 -5.03
CA GLU A 335 -8.88 -18.44 -5.48
C GLU A 335 -10.12 -17.56 -5.69
N THR A 336 -10.37 -16.62 -4.77
CA THR A 336 -11.48 -15.65 -4.89
C THR A 336 -11.25 -14.72 -6.07
N PHE A 337 -10.01 -14.23 -6.24
CA PHE A 337 -9.62 -13.43 -7.40
C PHE A 337 -9.97 -14.14 -8.71
N ASP A 338 -9.54 -15.40 -8.87
CA ASP A 338 -9.77 -16.19 -10.08
C ASP A 338 -11.27 -16.39 -10.37
N LYS A 339 -12.09 -16.65 -9.34
CA LYS A 339 -13.54 -16.76 -9.48
C LYS A 339 -14.19 -15.45 -9.93
N CYS A 340 -13.75 -14.33 -9.37
CA CYS A 340 -14.23 -13.00 -9.77
C CYS A 340 -13.93 -12.71 -11.23
N ILE A 341 -12.70 -12.97 -11.69
CA ILE A 341 -12.31 -12.74 -13.07
C ILE A 341 -13.09 -13.67 -14.01
N ALA A 342 -13.22 -14.95 -13.67
CA ALA A 342 -14.01 -15.90 -14.45
C ALA A 342 -15.47 -15.44 -14.60
N GLN A 343 -16.10 -14.94 -13.54
CA GLN A 343 -17.47 -14.40 -13.59
C GLN A 343 -17.59 -13.18 -14.50
N PHE A 344 -16.64 -12.25 -14.43
CA PHE A 344 -16.66 -11.03 -15.23
C PHE A 344 -16.34 -11.28 -16.70
N ASP A 345 -15.53 -12.31 -17.00
CA ASP A 345 -15.21 -12.75 -18.37
C ASP A 345 -16.37 -13.51 -19.05
N GLU A 346 -17.54 -13.64 -18.41
CA GLU A 346 -18.77 -14.18 -19.05
C GLU A 346 -19.63 -13.10 -19.73
N ASN A 347 -19.25 -11.82 -19.64
CA ASN A 347 -19.91 -10.69 -20.30
C ASN A 347 -18.88 -9.62 -20.69
N ASP A 348 -19.30 -8.61 -21.46
CA ASP A 348 -18.50 -7.45 -21.89
C ASP A 348 -18.86 -6.14 -21.14
N ASP A 349 -19.63 -6.25 -20.05
CA ASP A 349 -20.11 -5.13 -19.25
C ASP A 349 -18.97 -4.47 -18.43
N PRO A 350 -19.01 -3.16 -18.12
CA PRO A 350 -17.91 -2.47 -17.47
C PRO A 350 -17.53 -3.07 -16.10
N VAL A 351 -16.24 -2.95 -15.76
CA VAL A 351 -15.68 -3.33 -14.47
C VAL A 351 -15.40 -2.07 -13.67
N ALA A 352 -16.05 -1.95 -12.52
CA ALA A 352 -15.82 -0.90 -11.53
C ALA A 352 -15.08 -1.48 -10.33
N MET A 353 -13.82 -1.08 -10.17
CA MET A 353 -12.97 -1.46 -9.06
C MET A 353 -13.00 -0.39 -7.96
N ILE A 354 -13.25 -0.79 -6.71
CA ILE A 354 -13.27 0.09 -5.55
C ILE A 354 -12.04 -0.23 -4.68
N LEU A 355 -11.26 0.80 -4.35
CA LEU A 355 -9.98 0.69 -3.64
C LEU A 355 -10.03 1.32 -2.23
N PRO A 356 -10.85 0.79 -1.29
CA PRO A 356 -11.12 1.46 -0.03
C PRO A 356 -10.00 1.30 0.99
N MET A 357 -9.43 2.43 1.41
CA MET A 357 -8.31 2.54 2.32
C MET A 357 -7.20 1.56 1.97
N ASN A 358 -6.91 1.43 0.67
CA ASN A 358 -5.95 0.47 0.15
C ASN A 358 -4.52 1.02 0.36
N GLY A 359 -3.83 0.43 1.34
CA GLY A 359 -2.48 0.84 1.76
C GLY A 359 -1.35 0.31 0.87
N GLY A 360 -1.67 -0.36 -0.24
CA GLY A 360 -0.70 -0.96 -1.17
C GLY A 360 -0.29 -2.38 -0.79
N GLY A 361 0.96 -2.73 -1.06
CA GLY A 361 1.48 -4.10 -0.93
C GLY A 361 2.49 -4.45 -2.03
N TYR A 362 2.40 -5.65 -2.58
CA TYR A 362 3.34 -6.13 -3.60
C TYR A 362 3.17 -5.40 -4.94
N GLY A 363 4.25 -4.78 -5.44
CA GLY A 363 4.28 -4.16 -6.77
C GLY A 363 4.07 -5.17 -7.91
N ASP A 364 4.51 -6.42 -7.74
CA ASP A 364 4.28 -7.47 -8.74
C ASP A 364 2.79 -7.80 -8.89
N LEU A 365 2.06 -7.91 -7.77
CA LEU A 365 0.61 -8.17 -7.78
C LEU A 365 -0.13 -7.01 -8.44
N GLU A 366 0.27 -5.78 -8.12
CA GLU A 366 -0.24 -4.58 -8.75
C GLU A 366 -0.08 -4.62 -10.27
N SER A 367 1.14 -4.83 -10.76
CA SER A 367 1.42 -4.85 -12.19
C SER A 367 0.72 -6.02 -12.89
N ASN A 368 0.49 -7.14 -12.18
CA ASN A 368 -0.30 -8.26 -12.69
C ASN A 368 -1.79 -7.93 -12.82
N ILE A 369 -2.36 -7.18 -11.86
CA ILE A 369 -3.74 -6.68 -11.92
C ILE A 369 -3.88 -5.62 -13.03
N GLU A 370 -2.89 -4.75 -13.18
CA GLU A 370 -2.88 -3.79 -14.26
C GLU A 370 -2.88 -4.50 -15.63
N ASN A 371 -1.99 -5.47 -15.84
CA ASN A 371 -1.96 -6.29 -17.06
C ASN A 371 -3.25 -7.08 -17.32
N LEU A 372 -4.01 -7.43 -16.29
CA LEU A 372 -5.33 -8.04 -16.45
C LEU A 372 -6.32 -7.03 -17.05
N LEU A 373 -6.32 -5.80 -16.56
CA LEU A 373 -7.24 -4.74 -16.98
C LEU A 373 -6.83 -4.11 -18.31
N ALA A 374 -5.53 -3.96 -18.55
CA ALA A 374 -4.93 -3.32 -19.71
C ALA A 374 -3.84 -4.23 -20.32
N PRO A 375 -4.21 -5.36 -20.98
CA PRO A 375 -3.28 -6.42 -21.38
C PRO A 375 -2.29 -6.05 -22.49
N TYR A 376 -2.37 -4.85 -23.05
CA TYR A 376 -1.49 -4.35 -24.10
C TYR A 376 -0.47 -3.32 -23.61
N GLU A 377 -0.52 -2.96 -22.32
CA GLU A 377 0.33 -1.94 -21.73
C GLU A 377 1.61 -2.53 -21.14
N ASP A 378 2.68 -1.71 -21.09
CA ASP A 378 3.90 -2.05 -20.34
C ASP A 378 3.74 -1.68 -18.87
N THR A 379 3.75 -2.67 -18.00
CA THR A 379 3.65 -2.48 -16.55
C THR A 379 5.00 -2.57 -15.85
N ALA A 380 6.11 -2.75 -16.58
CA ALA A 380 7.43 -2.76 -15.95
C ALA A 380 7.70 -1.41 -15.29
N LEU A 381 8.07 -1.42 -14.01
CA LEU A 381 8.35 -0.17 -13.29
C LEU A 381 9.71 0.38 -13.71
N ILE A 382 9.78 1.69 -13.88
CA ILE A 382 11.00 2.42 -14.25
C ILE A 382 11.47 3.16 -13.01
N GLY A 383 12.68 2.88 -12.53
CA GLY A 383 13.16 3.54 -11.31
C GLY A 383 14.66 3.56 -11.12
N SER A 384 15.08 4.31 -10.12
CA SER A 384 16.45 4.36 -9.61
C SER A 384 16.46 4.39 -8.09
N VAL A 385 17.66 4.32 -7.51
CA VAL A 385 17.86 4.47 -6.06
C VAL A 385 18.83 5.61 -5.79
N ARG A 386 18.76 6.20 -4.58
CA ARG A 386 19.77 7.13 -4.09
C ARG A 386 21.08 6.40 -3.84
N ILE A 387 22.21 7.05 -4.13
CA ILE A 387 23.52 6.49 -3.80
C ILE A 387 23.79 6.64 -2.30
N SER A 388 23.86 5.51 -1.60
CA SER A 388 24.23 5.46 -0.18
C SER A 388 24.80 4.08 0.22
N PRO A 389 25.46 3.94 1.38
CA PRO A 389 25.91 2.64 1.85
C PRO A 389 24.77 1.64 2.05
N GLY A 390 23.63 2.08 2.62
CA GLY A 390 22.47 1.22 2.82
C GLY A 390 21.85 0.77 1.49
N ALA A 391 21.73 1.67 0.51
CA ALA A 391 21.21 1.30 -0.81
C ALA A 391 22.13 0.31 -1.54
N GLU A 392 23.45 0.50 -1.44
CA GLU A 392 24.42 -0.45 -2.01
C GLU A 392 24.26 -1.85 -1.40
N ASN A 393 24.09 -1.92 -0.08
CA ASN A 393 23.87 -3.17 0.63
C ASN A 393 22.55 -3.84 0.23
N CYS A 394 21.43 -3.12 0.19
CA CYS A 394 20.13 -3.65 -0.24
C CYS A 394 20.21 -4.30 -1.62
N ILE A 395 20.85 -3.61 -2.58
CA ILE A 395 21.01 -4.12 -3.95
C ILE A 395 21.87 -5.39 -3.96
N LYS A 396 22.97 -5.41 -3.21
CA LYS A 396 23.89 -6.56 -3.19
C LYS A 396 23.24 -7.82 -2.64
N HIS A 397 22.39 -7.70 -1.63
CA HIS A 397 21.86 -8.85 -0.91
C HIS A 397 20.53 -9.35 -1.46
N GLU A 398 19.64 -8.44 -1.91
CA GLU A 398 18.26 -8.81 -2.21
C GLU A 398 17.77 -8.26 -3.56
N TYR A 399 17.91 -6.95 -3.77
CA TYR A 399 17.17 -6.27 -4.83
C TYR A 399 17.83 -6.30 -6.21
N GLY A 400 19.16 -6.46 -6.27
CA GLY A 400 19.92 -6.27 -7.51
C GLY A 400 19.59 -7.28 -8.62
N SER A 401 19.06 -8.45 -8.27
CA SER A 401 18.67 -9.48 -9.24
C SER A 401 17.38 -9.14 -10.00
N GLY A 402 16.48 -8.38 -9.38
CA GLY A 402 15.22 -7.90 -9.97
C GLY A 402 15.35 -6.59 -10.75
N MET A 403 16.54 -5.98 -10.78
CA MET A 403 16.82 -4.76 -11.52
C MET A 403 17.47 -5.10 -12.86
N TYR A 404 16.93 -4.54 -13.95
CA TYR A 404 17.41 -4.80 -15.31
C TYR A 404 17.86 -3.52 -16.00
N ASP A 405 18.89 -3.62 -16.84
CA ASP A 405 19.27 -2.54 -17.73
C ASP A 405 18.20 -2.34 -18.80
N PRO A 406 17.62 -1.13 -18.93
CA PRO A 406 16.56 -0.87 -19.91
C PRO A 406 16.97 -1.07 -21.37
N MET A 407 18.27 -0.99 -21.70
CA MET A 407 18.75 -1.04 -23.08
C MET A 407 18.99 -2.46 -23.60
N ASN A 408 19.22 -3.42 -22.71
CA ASN A 408 19.61 -4.78 -23.11
C ASN A 408 19.01 -5.89 -22.22
N CYS A 409 18.20 -5.51 -21.23
CA CYS A 409 17.57 -6.39 -20.25
C CYS A 409 18.51 -7.36 -19.53
N THR A 410 19.78 -6.98 -19.37
CA THR A 410 20.68 -7.73 -18.50
C THR A 410 20.43 -7.34 -17.04
N SER A 411 20.46 -8.33 -16.15
CA SER A 411 20.35 -8.08 -14.72
C SER A 411 21.50 -7.19 -14.27
N ARG A 412 21.18 -6.17 -13.46
CA ARG A 412 22.12 -5.19 -12.94
C ARG A 412 23.13 -5.83 -11.97
N TYR A 413 22.72 -6.86 -11.22
CA TYR A 413 23.59 -7.50 -10.26
C TYR A 413 23.20 -8.95 -9.95
N ASN A 414 24.18 -9.84 -9.82
CA ASN A 414 23.97 -11.22 -9.40
C ASN A 414 24.16 -11.37 -7.87
N ILE A 415 23.04 -11.42 -7.14
CA ILE A 415 23.02 -11.53 -5.67
C ILE A 415 23.55 -12.87 -5.14
N THR A 416 23.58 -13.92 -5.96
CA THR A 416 24.13 -15.24 -5.56
C THR A 416 25.65 -15.33 -5.69
N GLY A 417 26.27 -14.28 -6.25
CA GLY A 417 27.72 -14.19 -6.45
C GLY A 417 28.48 -13.73 -5.22
N ASN A 418 29.76 -13.39 -5.41
CA ASN A 418 30.57 -12.80 -4.36
C ASN A 418 30.11 -11.35 -4.08
N LEU A 419 29.53 -11.11 -2.90
CA LEU A 419 29.03 -9.80 -2.45
C LEU A 419 30.10 -8.69 -2.35
N SER A 420 31.38 -9.05 -2.42
CA SER A 420 32.49 -8.10 -2.49
C SER A 420 32.64 -7.46 -3.88
N ILE A 421 31.94 -7.98 -4.90
CA ILE A 421 31.97 -7.42 -6.25
C ILE A 421 31.24 -6.07 -6.24
N PRO A 422 31.84 -5.00 -6.80
CA PRO A 422 31.16 -3.71 -6.94
C PRO A 422 29.89 -3.84 -7.80
N LEU A 423 28.88 -3.00 -7.54
CA LEU A 423 27.62 -2.96 -8.31
C LEU A 423 27.80 -2.58 -9.81
N GLY A 424 29.01 -2.36 -10.30
CA GLY A 424 29.25 -2.03 -11.70
C GLY A 424 28.81 -0.60 -12.07
N GLU A 425 28.80 -0.29 -13.37
CA GLU A 425 28.69 1.09 -13.85
C GLU A 425 27.36 1.76 -13.51
N PHE A 426 26.26 1.01 -13.45
CA PHE A 426 24.94 1.58 -13.17
C PHE A 426 24.88 2.30 -11.81
N TYR A 427 25.70 1.86 -10.84
CA TYR A 427 25.78 2.46 -9.51
C TYR A 427 27.04 3.31 -9.33
N THR A 428 28.19 2.84 -9.84
CA THR A 428 29.50 3.52 -9.66
C THR A 428 29.70 4.74 -10.57
N LYS A 429 28.90 4.88 -11.63
CA LYS A 429 28.79 6.11 -12.44
C LYS A 429 27.39 6.71 -12.24
N PRO A 430 27.13 7.31 -11.07
CA PRO A 430 25.80 7.81 -10.75
C PRO A 430 25.45 9.05 -11.56
N VAL A 431 24.16 9.34 -11.62
CA VAL A 431 23.58 10.45 -12.36
C VAL A 431 23.23 11.58 -11.39
N PRO A 432 23.86 12.76 -11.50
CA PRO A 432 23.46 13.92 -10.73
C PRO A 432 22.22 14.58 -11.36
N VAL A 433 21.22 14.88 -10.54
CA VAL A 433 20.02 15.65 -10.89
C VAL A 433 20.00 16.92 -10.05
N VAL A 434 19.85 18.08 -10.69
CA VAL A 434 19.82 19.37 -10.00
C VAL A 434 18.39 19.88 -9.92
N TYR A 435 17.88 20.04 -8.70
CA TYR A 435 16.59 20.66 -8.40
C TYR A 435 16.76 22.16 -8.10
N GLY A 436 15.66 22.86 -7.82
CA GLY A 436 15.70 24.30 -7.51
C GLY A 436 16.69 24.62 -6.38
N ASN A 437 17.22 25.85 -6.35
CA ASN A 437 18.23 26.28 -5.38
C ASN A 437 19.57 25.50 -5.43
N ASN A 438 19.91 24.91 -6.58
CA ASN A 438 21.14 24.12 -6.78
C ASN A 438 21.28 22.89 -5.85
N VAL A 439 20.16 22.37 -5.35
CA VAL A 439 20.13 21.11 -4.61
C VAL A 439 20.46 19.98 -5.58
N THR A 440 21.47 19.17 -5.26
CA THR A 440 21.89 18.03 -6.10
C THR A 440 21.46 16.73 -5.45
N HIS A 441 20.67 15.94 -6.18
CA HIS A 441 20.34 14.56 -5.88
C HIS A 441 21.24 13.64 -6.70
N ILE A 442 21.83 12.62 -6.08
CA ILE A 442 22.74 11.69 -6.77
C ILE A 442 22.10 10.30 -6.75
N LYS A 443 21.72 9.83 -7.93
CA LYS A 443 20.99 8.56 -8.12
C LYS A 443 21.77 7.56 -8.97
N SER A 444 21.41 6.29 -8.86
CA SER A 444 21.87 5.27 -9.81
C SER A 444 21.36 5.57 -11.23
N GLN A 445 21.93 4.91 -12.23
CA GLN A 445 21.29 4.83 -13.54
C GLN A 445 19.94 4.12 -13.42
N VAL A 446 19.03 4.44 -14.33
CA VAL A 446 17.67 3.91 -14.36
C VAL A 446 17.68 2.40 -14.63
N SER A 447 16.79 1.67 -13.96
CA SER A 447 16.57 0.24 -14.14
C SER A 447 15.10 -0.05 -14.39
N LEU A 448 14.84 -1.14 -15.10
CA LEU A 448 13.52 -1.75 -15.21
C LEU A 448 13.35 -2.76 -14.08
N LEU A 449 12.18 -2.75 -13.45
CA LEU A 449 11.73 -3.79 -12.53
C LEU A 449 10.58 -4.51 -13.23
N VAL A 450 10.90 -5.68 -13.77
CA VAL A 450 9.94 -6.50 -14.52
C VAL A 450 9.15 -7.34 -13.52
N PRO A 451 7.81 -7.25 -13.51
CA PRO A 451 7.02 -7.90 -12.49
C PRO A 451 7.07 -9.41 -12.60
N GLU A 452 7.13 -10.09 -11.45
CA GLU A 452 6.94 -11.53 -11.39
C GLU A 452 5.47 -11.90 -11.63
N THR A 453 5.22 -13.11 -12.16
CA THR A 453 3.84 -13.58 -12.37
C THR A 453 3.27 -14.09 -11.04
N MET A 454 2.35 -13.32 -10.46
CA MET A 454 1.58 -13.67 -9.26
C MET A 454 0.15 -14.12 -9.57
N LEU A 455 -0.41 -13.71 -10.72
CA LEU A 455 -1.79 -14.02 -11.11
C LEU A 455 -1.86 -14.86 -12.37
N ALA A 456 -2.64 -15.95 -12.33
CA ALA A 456 -2.91 -16.81 -13.48
C ALA A 456 -4.08 -16.31 -14.34
N SER A 457 -5.11 -15.70 -13.72
CA SER A 457 -6.33 -15.29 -14.41
C SER A 457 -6.15 -14.10 -15.35
N ARG A 458 -6.87 -14.12 -16.48
CA ARG A 458 -6.90 -13.07 -17.51
C ARG A 458 -8.31 -12.95 -18.10
N PHE A 459 -8.68 -11.77 -18.62
CA PHE A 459 -9.88 -11.61 -19.46
C PHE A 459 -9.58 -12.12 -20.87
N THR A 460 -9.99 -13.35 -21.16
CA THR A 460 -9.68 -14.04 -22.42
C THR A 460 -10.83 -13.99 -23.42
N LYS A 461 -12.07 -13.95 -22.93
CA LYS A 461 -13.28 -13.93 -23.76
C LYS A 461 -13.71 -12.50 -24.06
N HIS A 462 -13.66 -11.64 -23.04
CA HIS A 462 -14.18 -10.28 -23.08
C HIS A 462 -13.17 -9.29 -22.45
N PRO A 463 -12.01 -9.05 -23.06
CA PRO A 463 -11.12 -7.99 -22.59
C PRO A 463 -11.85 -6.63 -22.61
N ARG A 464 -11.64 -5.82 -21.57
CA ARG A 464 -12.30 -4.51 -21.45
C ARG A 464 -11.51 -3.44 -22.18
N ASN A 465 -12.22 -2.49 -22.76
CA ASN A 465 -11.63 -1.26 -23.26
C ASN A 465 -11.35 -0.30 -22.09
N PRO A 466 -10.44 0.68 -22.25
CA PRO A 466 -10.14 1.66 -21.20
C PRO A 466 -11.38 2.38 -20.65
N ASN A 467 -12.31 2.77 -21.51
CA ASN A 467 -13.56 3.43 -21.11
C ASN A 467 -14.60 2.48 -20.47
N GLN A 468 -14.29 1.19 -20.32
CA GLN A 468 -15.09 0.19 -19.60
C GLN A 468 -14.48 -0.17 -18.24
N ILE A 469 -13.35 0.43 -17.87
CA ILE A 469 -12.66 0.21 -16.60
C ILE A 469 -12.79 1.48 -15.78
N ILE A 470 -13.40 1.36 -14.60
CA ILE A 470 -13.66 2.47 -13.68
C ILE A 470 -12.93 2.17 -12.37
N LEU A 471 -11.99 3.02 -11.98
CA LEU A 471 -11.23 2.86 -10.74
C LEU A 471 -11.67 3.91 -9.72
N PHE A 472 -12.34 3.50 -8.66
CA PHE A 472 -12.70 4.35 -7.54
C PHE A 472 -11.54 4.43 -6.54
N THR A 473 -11.04 5.63 -6.31
CA THR A 473 -9.98 5.96 -5.34
C THR A 473 -10.50 6.95 -4.29
N ASP A 474 -10.12 6.74 -3.03
CA ASP A 474 -10.50 7.58 -1.90
C ASP A 474 -9.53 8.75 -1.64
N GLY A 475 -8.52 8.91 -2.52
CA GLY A 475 -7.44 9.87 -2.36
C GLY A 475 -6.36 9.45 -1.35
N PHE A 476 -6.58 8.37 -0.58
CA PHE A 476 -5.55 7.75 0.26
C PHE A 476 -4.71 6.76 -0.55
N CYS A 477 -5.34 5.90 -1.36
CA CYS A 477 -4.75 4.88 -2.25
C CYS A 477 -3.21 4.95 -2.33
N TYR A 478 -2.54 4.16 -1.50
CA TYR A 478 -1.13 4.33 -1.15
C TYR A 478 -0.23 3.26 -1.77
N SER A 479 1.05 3.57 -2.01
CA SER A 479 2.05 2.57 -2.45
C SER A 479 1.65 1.86 -3.75
N ALA A 480 1.57 0.54 -3.77
CA ALA A 480 1.11 -0.23 -4.92
C ALA A 480 -0.29 0.19 -5.43
N CYS A 481 -1.18 0.66 -4.56
CA CYS A 481 -2.46 1.23 -5.03
C CYS A 481 -2.23 2.50 -5.87
N ALA A 482 -1.28 3.34 -5.47
CA ALA A 482 -0.90 4.53 -6.22
C ALA A 482 -0.20 4.18 -7.55
N LEU A 483 0.57 3.08 -7.59
CA LEU A 483 1.13 2.57 -8.84
C LEU A 483 0.00 2.26 -9.85
N LEU A 484 -1.02 1.52 -9.42
CA LEU A 484 -2.15 1.15 -10.28
C LEU A 484 -2.92 2.39 -10.76
N THR A 485 -3.36 3.24 -9.83
CA THR A 485 -4.22 4.38 -10.16
C THR A 485 -3.50 5.45 -10.98
N LYS A 486 -2.26 5.80 -10.62
CA LYS A 486 -1.45 6.74 -11.41
C LYS A 486 -1.04 6.14 -12.75
N GLY A 487 -0.61 4.87 -12.78
CA GLY A 487 -0.21 4.19 -14.00
C GLY A 487 -1.32 4.08 -15.03
N MET A 488 -2.51 3.64 -14.59
CA MET A 488 -3.70 3.55 -15.44
C MET A 488 -4.16 4.93 -15.94
N TRP A 489 -3.95 5.99 -15.15
CA TRP A 489 -4.22 7.36 -15.60
C TRP A 489 -3.21 7.86 -16.64
N GLU A 490 -1.91 7.69 -16.36
CA GLU A 490 -0.80 8.11 -17.23
C GLU A 490 -0.89 7.49 -18.63
N ARG A 491 -1.34 6.23 -18.71
CA ARG A 491 -1.56 5.50 -19.98
C ARG A 491 -2.96 5.68 -20.58
N GLY A 492 -3.89 6.30 -19.86
CA GLY A 492 -5.27 6.43 -20.33
C GLY A 492 -6.02 5.11 -20.43
N SER A 493 -5.75 4.18 -19.51
CA SER A 493 -6.23 2.80 -19.49
C SER A 493 -7.46 2.59 -18.59
N ALA A 494 -7.88 3.60 -17.83
CA ALA A 494 -9.11 3.58 -17.05
C ALA A 494 -9.67 4.99 -16.80
N ILE A 495 -10.95 5.06 -16.44
CA ILE A 495 -11.58 6.24 -15.87
C ILE A 495 -11.30 6.26 -14.37
N ILE A 496 -10.58 7.27 -13.89
CA ILE A 496 -10.26 7.40 -12.46
C ILE A 496 -11.31 8.25 -11.76
N VAL A 497 -11.93 7.71 -10.71
CA VAL A 497 -13.04 8.34 -10.00
C VAL A 497 -12.68 8.57 -8.55
N GLY A 498 -12.62 9.82 -8.13
CA GLY A 498 -12.45 10.17 -6.72
C GLY A 498 -13.76 9.99 -5.95
N TYR A 499 -13.71 9.34 -4.81
CA TYR A 499 -14.74 9.35 -3.76
C TYR A 499 -14.07 9.72 -2.43
N GLU A 500 -14.84 9.98 -1.37
CA GLU A 500 -14.29 10.37 -0.05
C GLU A 500 -13.36 11.60 -0.11
N GLY A 501 -12.51 11.86 0.86
CA GLY A 501 -11.77 13.12 0.95
C GLY A 501 -12.68 14.34 1.16
N ASP A 502 -12.05 15.51 1.18
CA ASP A 502 -12.72 16.76 1.58
C ASP A 502 -13.90 17.14 0.66
N PRO A 503 -15.15 17.23 1.17
CA PRO A 503 -16.32 17.65 0.39
C PRO A 503 -16.23 19.05 -0.23
N GLU A 504 -15.52 19.98 0.43
CA GLU A 504 -15.36 21.36 -0.04
C GLU A 504 -13.95 21.60 -0.61
N GLY A 505 -13.15 20.53 -0.74
CA GLY A 505 -11.82 20.58 -1.34
C GLY A 505 -11.88 20.75 -2.86
N ASP A 506 -10.85 21.38 -3.42
CA ASP A 506 -10.75 21.60 -4.86
C ASP A 506 -10.31 20.31 -5.57
N VAL A 507 -11.22 19.82 -6.43
CA VAL A 507 -11.08 18.59 -7.21
C VAL A 507 -9.84 18.58 -8.09
N GLU A 508 -9.32 19.74 -8.52
CA GLU A 508 -8.09 19.80 -9.32
C GLU A 508 -6.85 19.32 -8.54
N TRP A 509 -6.93 19.29 -7.19
CA TRP A 509 -5.88 18.77 -6.30
C TRP A 509 -6.21 17.42 -5.70
N PHE A 510 -7.24 16.74 -6.20
CA PHE A 510 -7.51 15.36 -5.84
C PHE A 510 -6.55 14.45 -6.61
N ASP A 511 -5.49 14.03 -5.93
CA ASP A 511 -4.51 13.07 -6.46
C ASP A 511 -5.10 11.65 -6.45
N ALA A 512 -4.87 10.89 -7.53
CA ALA A 512 -5.40 9.54 -7.73
C ALA A 512 -4.81 8.52 -6.75
N GLY A 513 -3.60 8.77 -6.25
CA GLY A 513 -2.91 7.95 -5.25
C GLY A 513 -1.68 8.65 -4.67
N GLN A 514 -1.04 8.06 -3.66
CA GLN A 514 0.10 8.66 -2.95
C GLN A 514 1.25 7.67 -2.74
N SER A 515 2.50 8.18 -2.78
CA SER A 515 3.72 7.40 -2.51
C SER A 515 3.88 6.12 -3.33
N PRO A 516 3.86 6.21 -4.67
CA PRO A 516 4.17 5.08 -5.56
C PRO A 516 5.67 4.73 -5.45
N THR A 517 6.03 3.89 -4.48
CA THR A 517 7.42 3.46 -4.23
C THR A 517 7.43 2.14 -3.45
N ALA A 518 8.47 1.34 -3.65
CA ALA A 518 8.75 0.23 -2.74
C ALA A 518 9.45 0.72 -1.47
N VAL A 519 9.40 -0.11 -0.45
CA VAL A 519 9.85 0.24 0.90
C VAL A 519 10.75 -0.84 1.42
N ILE A 520 11.81 -0.43 2.09
CA ILE A 520 12.73 -1.33 2.79
C ILE A 520 12.77 -1.01 4.28
N GLY A 521 12.98 -2.03 5.09
CA GLY A 521 13.34 -1.93 6.50
C GLY A 521 14.84 -1.72 6.72
N MET A 522 15.20 -1.25 7.91
CA MET A 522 16.59 -1.08 8.32
C MET A 522 17.38 -2.40 8.35
N ASP A 523 16.68 -3.54 8.51
CA ASP A 523 17.22 -4.89 8.46
C ASP A 523 17.65 -5.29 7.04
N GLU A 524 16.91 -4.84 6.01
CA GLU A 524 17.25 -5.03 4.60
C GLU A 524 18.43 -4.14 4.15
N MET A 525 18.82 -3.14 4.95
CA MET A 525 19.97 -2.26 4.65
C MET A 525 21.32 -2.82 5.08
N PHE A 526 21.33 -3.86 5.93
CA PHE A 526 22.55 -4.49 6.45
C PHE A 526 23.56 -3.48 7.03
N LEU A 527 23.06 -2.43 7.69
CA LEU A 527 23.87 -1.42 8.38
C LEU A 527 24.04 -1.81 9.86
N PRO A 528 25.25 -1.70 10.44
CA PRO A 528 25.45 -1.92 11.88
C PRO A 528 24.55 -1.05 12.76
N GLU A 529 24.25 0.17 12.30
CA GLU A 529 23.35 1.10 12.97
C GLU A 529 21.91 0.59 13.05
N GLY A 530 21.46 -0.23 12.09
CA GLY A 530 20.16 -0.91 12.17
C GLY A 530 20.11 -1.92 13.33
N ASP A 531 21.16 -2.73 13.47
CA ASP A 531 21.29 -3.69 14.58
C ASP A 531 21.42 -2.98 15.94
N ASP A 532 22.18 -1.89 16.00
CA ASP A 532 22.34 -1.08 17.22
C ASP A 532 21.01 -0.43 17.61
N LEU A 533 20.25 0.11 16.66
CA LEU A 533 18.92 0.68 16.89
C LEU A 533 17.91 -0.37 17.39
N ALA A 534 17.97 -1.59 16.85
CA ALA A 534 17.11 -2.70 17.25
C ALA A 534 17.26 -3.10 18.72
N ARG A 535 18.44 -2.87 19.34
CA ARG A 535 18.66 -3.14 20.78
C ARG A 535 17.76 -2.29 21.67
N TYR A 536 17.46 -1.07 21.24
CA TYR A 536 16.50 -0.18 21.90
C TYR A 536 15.04 -0.48 21.50
N GLY A 537 14.79 -1.57 20.76
CA GLY A 537 13.48 -1.87 20.19
C GLY A 537 13.07 -0.90 19.08
N GLY A 538 14.03 -0.14 18.54
CA GLY A 538 13.82 0.75 17.40
C GLY A 538 13.70 -0.03 16.10
N PHE A 539 12.85 0.46 15.20
CA PHE A 539 12.70 -0.04 13.85
C PHE A 539 12.41 1.12 12.91
N MET A 540 13.08 1.16 11.76
CA MET A 540 12.92 2.21 10.76
C MET A 540 12.65 1.59 9.39
N ARG A 541 11.78 2.24 8.62
CA ARG A 541 11.53 1.96 7.20
C ARG A 541 11.69 3.20 6.37
N THR A 542 11.97 3.00 5.09
CA THR A 542 12.19 4.10 4.17
C THR A 542 11.76 3.75 2.74
N SER A 543 11.26 4.75 2.01
CA SER A 543 11.07 4.66 0.56
C SER A 543 12.40 4.41 -0.12
N PHE A 544 12.44 3.42 -1.02
CA PHE A 544 13.68 2.90 -1.59
C PHE A 544 13.88 3.27 -3.06
N TYR A 545 12.86 3.03 -3.89
CA TYR A 545 12.91 3.38 -5.31
C TYR A 545 12.25 4.73 -5.56
N GLU A 546 12.91 5.59 -6.32
CA GLU A 546 12.21 6.67 -7.01
C GLU A 546 11.71 6.12 -8.34
N TYR A 547 10.40 5.93 -8.46
CA TYR A 547 9.80 5.55 -9.74
C TYR A 547 9.52 6.77 -10.59
N PHE A 548 9.67 6.62 -11.91
CA PHE A 548 9.42 7.67 -12.90
C PHE A 548 8.16 7.35 -13.69
N GLU A 549 7.52 8.36 -14.26
CA GLU A 549 6.43 8.16 -15.23
C GLU A 549 6.87 7.22 -16.37
N TRP A 550 5.92 6.56 -17.03
CA TRP A 550 6.21 5.59 -18.11
C TRP A 550 6.68 6.23 -19.42
N ASN A 551 7.71 7.07 -19.34
CA ASN A 551 8.46 7.61 -20.46
C ASN A 551 9.64 6.68 -20.76
N LEU A 552 9.59 6.00 -21.90
CA LEU A 552 10.58 5.00 -22.28
C LEU A 552 11.88 5.62 -22.84
N ASP A 553 11.98 6.96 -22.85
CA ASP A 553 13.27 7.65 -22.91
C ASP A 553 13.86 7.77 -21.50
N TYR A 554 14.37 6.64 -21.01
CA TYR A 554 14.74 6.38 -19.61
C TYR A 554 15.66 7.42 -18.95
N ASN A 555 16.41 8.23 -19.71
CA ASN A 555 17.34 9.22 -19.16
C ASN A 555 16.78 10.66 -19.15
N LYS A 556 15.57 10.88 -19.66
CA LYS A 556 14.93 12.21 -19.66
C LYS A 556 14.20 12.51 -18.37
N GLU A 557 13.60 11.50 -17.73
CA GLU A 557 12.82 11.72 -16.53
C GLU A 557 13.71 11.94 -15.30
N SER A 558 13.55 13.11 -14.71
CA SER A 558 14.25 13.49 -13.49
C SER A 558 13.34 13.57 -12.28
N ASN A 559 12.04 13.80 -12.47
CA ASN A 559 11.09 13.95 -11.37
C ASN A 559 10.47 12.60 -11.00
N PRO A 560 10.62 12.13 -9.75
CA PRO A 560 9.92 10.94 -9.31
C PRO A 560 8.41 11.15 -9.33
N ARG A 561 7.66 10.08 -9.61
CA ARG A 561 6.18 10.03 -9.56
C ARG A 561 5.62 10.37 -8.18
N GLU A 562 6.44 10.28 -7.13
CA GLU A 562 6.11 10.79 -5.80
C GLU A 562 5.86 12.31 -5.78
N PHE A 563 6.53 13.04 -6.66
CA PHE A 563 6.42 14.50 -6.80
C PHE A 563 5.65 14.91 -8.06
N THR A 564 4.75 14.05 -8.55
CA THR A 564 3.78 14.36 -9.61
C THR A 564 2.35 14.24 -9.10
N LEU A 565 1.45 15.03 -9.69
CA LEU A 565 0.02 15.02 -9.42
C LEU A 565 -0.70 14.30 -10.56
N SER A 566 -1.42 13.23 -10.25
CA SER A 566 -2.27 12.51 -11.21
C SER A 566 -3.73 12.82 -10.87
N PRO A 567 -4.39 13.76 -11.56
CA PRO A 567 -5.76 14.15 -11.23
C PRO A 567 -6.77 13.04 -11.54
N ILE A 568 -7.91 13.07 -10.84
CA ILE A 568 -9.06 12.21 -11.15
C ILE A 568 -9.83 12.72 -12.38
N ASP A 569 -10.55 11.82 -13.05
CA ASP A 569 -11.44 12.15 -14.15
C ASP A 569 -12.80 12.66 -13.66
N GLU A 570 -13.37 11.96 -12.69
CA GLU A 570 -14.69 12.23 -12.14
C GLU A 570 -14.66 12.24 -10.62
N ARG A 571 -15.57 13.01 -10.03
CA ARG A 571 -15.79 13.05 -8.58
C ARG A 571 -17.21 12.60 -8.26
N VAL A 572 -17.35 11.66 -7.33
CA VAL A 572 -18.66 11.21 -6.83
C VAL A 572 -18.90 11.66 -5.39
N GLN A 573 -20.17 11.75 -5.00
CA GLN A 573 -20.61 12.25 -3.69
C GLN A 573 -20.82 11.13 -2.68
N ILE A 574 -19.92 10.15 -2.68
CA ILE A 574 -19.88 9.02 -1.74
C ILE A 574 -18.69 9.28 -0.83
N TYR A 575 -18.90 9.38 0.48
CA TYR A 575 -17.88 9.86 1.42
C TYR A 575 -17.31 8.81 2.36
N LYS A 576 -17.70 7.55 2.18
CA LYS A 576 -17.14 6.42 2.90
C LYS A 576 -17.50 5.15 2.16
N TYR A 577 -16.55 4.22 2.03
CA TYR A 577 -16.88 2.88 1.59
C TYR A 577 -17.43 2.05 2.75
N THR A 578 -18.63 1.51 2.56
CA THR A 578 -19.22 0.46 3.40
C THR A 578 -20.02 -0.49 2.50
N GLU A 579 -20.16 -1.76 2.91
CA GLU A 579 -20.85 -2.77 2.10
C GLU A 579 -22.31 -2.41 1.80
N ASP A 580 -22.97 -1.67 2.69
CA ASP A 580 -24.35 -1.18 2.50
C ASP A 580 -24.46 -0.06 1.47
N LYS A 581 -23.36 0.66 1.16
CA LYS A 581 -23.30 1.71 0.13
C LYS A 581 -22.96 1.17 -1.27
N LEU A 582 -22.86 -0.16 -1.45
CA LEU A 582 -22.47 -0.78 -2.73
C LEU A 582 -23.40 -0.40 -3.89
N GLU A 583 -24.70 -0.26 -3.65
CA GLU A 583 -25.66 0.18 -4.67
C GLU A 583 -25.42 1.64 -5.12
N GLU A 584 -24.90 2.51 -4.25
CA GLU A 584 -24.53 3.88 -4.61
C GLU A 584 -23.34 3.89 -5.59
N PHE A 585 -22.33 3.05 -5.33
CA PHE A 585 -21.20 2.86 -6.25
C PHE A 585 -21.66 2.32 -7.61
N VAL A 586 -22.56 1.33 -7.63
CA VAL A 586 -23.13 0.78 -8.87
C VAL A 586 -23.87 1.85 -9.67
N LYS A 587 -24.67 2.68 -8.98
CA LYS A 587 -25.42 3.79 -9.61
C LYS A 587 -24.47 4.82 -10.23
N GLU A 588 -23.43 5.23 -9.52
CA GLU A 588 -22.47 6.19 -10.06
C GLU A 588 -21.58 5.58 -11.16
N ALA A 589 -21.15 4.33 -11.02
CA ALA A 589 -20.40 3.61 -12.06
C ALA A 589 -21.22 3.51 -13.36
N ARG A 590 -22.50 3.20 -13.27
CA ARG A 590 -23.43 3.16 -14.41
C ARG A 590 -23.55 4.52 -15.10
N LYS A 591 -23.78 5.58 -14.31
CA LYS A 591 -23.88 6.97 -14.81
C LYS A 591 -22.57 7.42 -15.48
N ILE A 592 -21.42 7.09 -14.91
CA ILE A 592 -20.11 7.38 -15.48
C ILE A 592 -19.92 6.60 -16.77
N PHE A 593 -20.20 5.31 -16.79
CA PHE A 593 -20.11 4.50 -17.99
C PHE A 593 -20.97 5.06 -19.13
N GLU A 594 -22.26 5.33 -18.88
CA GLU A 594 -23.19 5.93 -19.85
C GLU A 594 -22.68 7.30 -20.38
N LYS A 595 -22.08 8.13 -19.52
CA LYS A 595 -21.43 9.38 -19.93
C LYS A 595 -20.28 9.09 -20.90
N TYR A 596 -19.44 8.11 -20.61
CA TYR A 596 -18.24 7.80 -21.40
C TYR A 596 -18.51 6.95 -22.65
N GLU A 597 -19.73 6.45 -22.83
CA GLU A 597 -20.15 5.87 -24.12
C GLU A 597 -20.15 6.93 -25.23
N ASN A 598 -20.55 8.17 -24.94
CA ASN A 598 -20.71 9.22 -25.96
C ASN A 598 -19.95 10.52 -25.67
N GLY A 599 -19.50 10.71 -24.43
CA GLY A 599 -18.66 11.83 -23.98
C GLY A 599 -17.34 11.34 -23.38
N CYS A 600 -16.55 12.28 -22.89
CA CYS A 600 -15.27 12.01 -22.25
C CYS A 600 -14.87 13.19 -21.36
N ASN A 601 -13.81 13.04 -20.56
CA ASN A 601 -13.23 14.14 -19.79
C ASN A 601 -12.22 14.91 -20.65
N PRO A 602 -12.52 16.17 -21.05
CA PRO A 602 -11.62 16.94 -21.90
C PRO A 602 -10.27 17.27 -21.24
N LYS A 603 -10.15 17.15 -19.92
CA LYS A 603 -8.89 17.33 -19.19
C LYS A 603 -7.96 16.10 -19.30
N ASN A 604 -8.50 14.92 -19.53
CA ASN A 604 -7.72 13.70 -19.72
C ASN A 604 -7.59 13.38 -21.21
N LYS A 605 -6.46 13.77 -21.79
CA LYS A 605 -6.15 13.52 -23.21
C LYS A 605 -5.55 12.15 -23.47
N MET A 606 -5.19 11.42 -22.41
CA MET A 606 -4.59 10.10 -22.49
C MET A 606 -5.67 9.04 -22.63
N LEU A 607 -6.79 9.19 -21.93
CA LEU A 607 -7.91 8.26 -22.00
C LEU A 607 -8.44 8.12 -23.43
N THR A 608 -8.56 6.86 -23.88
CA THR A 608 -9.08 6.53 -25.21
C THR A 608 -10.37 5.70 -25.13
N LYS A 609 -11.20 5.83 -26.17
CA LYS A 609 -12.31 4.91 -26.45
C LYS A 609 -11.87 3.84 -27.46
N TYR A 610 -12.57 2.70 -27.47
CA TYR A 610 -12.48 1.63 -28.48
C TYR A 610 -11.95 2.12 -29.85
N ARG A 611 -10.83 1.54 -30.32
CA ARG A 611 -10.04 1.95 -31.52
C ARG A 611 -9.21 3.24 -31.38
N GLY A 612 -8.95 3.68 -30.15
CA GLY A 612 -7.98 4.74 -29.85
C GLY A 612 -8.51 6.16 -30.05
N PHE A 613 -9.82 6.39 -30.06
CA PHE A 613 -10.34 7.77 -30.23
C PHE A 613 -10.01 8.62 -29.00
N ILE A 614 -9.39 9.78 -29.22
CA ILE A 614 -9.02 10.72 -28.14
C ILE A 614 -10.16 11.67 -27.79
N CYS A 615 -10.14 12.20 -26.57
CA CYS A 615 -11.12 13.16 -26.10
C CYS A 615 -10.94 14.56 -26.70
N GLY A 616 -11.97 15.07 -27.37
CA GLY A 616 -12.04 16.45 -27.85
C GLY A 616 -12.18 17.47 -26.73
N ASP A 617 -11.84 18.72 -27.01
CA ASP A 617 -12.01 19.83 -26.04
C ASP A 617 -13.49 20.14 -25.75
N ASP A 618 -14.40 19.66 -26.59
CA ASP A 618 -15.84 19.74 -26.41
C ASP A 618 -16.40 18.65 -25.48
N GLY A 619 -15.54 17.80 -24.91
CA GLY A 619 -15.93 16.69 -24.03
C GLY A 619 -16.60 15.54 -24.77
N LYS A 620 -16.37 15.42 -26.09
CA LYS A 620 -16.84 14.30 -26.91
C LYS A 620 -15.66 13.53 -27.50
N TRP A 621 -15.88 12.25 -27.78
CA TRP A 621 -14.91 11.47 -28.54
C TRP A 621 -14.71 12.08 -29.91
N SER A 622 -13.46 12.42 -30.22
CA SER A 622 -13.10 12.96 -31.53
C SER A 622 -13.04 11.85 -32.59
N ASN A 623 -12.91 12.23 -33.86
CA ASN A 623 -12.57 11.29 -34.93
C ASN A 623 -11.05 11.10 -35.09
N ILE A 624 -10.25 11.64 -34.17
CA ILE A 624 -8.80 11.50 -34.18
C ILE A 624 -8.46 10.24 -33.38
N CYS A 625 -7.83 9.28 -34.05
CA CYS A 625 -7.31 8.09 -33.41
C CYS A 625 -5.87 8.31 -32.96
N LYS A 626 -5.53 7.74 -31.82
CA LYS A 626 -4.20 7.57 -31.29
C LYS A 626 -3.87 6.08 -31.28
N VAL A 627 -2.62 5.75 -31.60
CA VAL A 627 -2.12 4.38 -31.46
C VAL A 627 -2.05 4.07 -29.97
N SER A 628 -2.54 2.89 -29.57
CA SER A 628 -2.63 2.48 -28.17
C SER A 628 -1.93 1.15 -27.89
N TYR A 629 -1.26 0.57 -28.88
CA TYR A 629 -0.54 -0.69 -28.71
C TYR A 629 0.55 -0.84 -29.78
N CYS A 630 1.49 -1.75 -29.52
CA CYS A 630 2.50 -2.18 -30.47
C CYS A 630 2.42 -3.68 -30.70
N ASP A 631 2.95 -4.14 -31.83
CA ASP A 631 3.10 -5.57 -32.10
C ASP A 631 4.02 -6.24 -31.08
N HIS A 632 3.91 -7.57 -30.96
CA HIS A 632 4.74 -8.36 -30.07
C HIS A 632 6.25 -8.07 -30.25
N GLY A 633 6.96 -7.92 -29.13
CA GLY A 633 8.37 -7.51 -29.11
C GLY A 633 8.59 -6.01 -29.06
N TYR A 634 7.52 -5.21 -29.01
CA TYR A 634 7.59 -3.75 -28.92
C TYR A 634 6.71 -3.22 -27.79
N LYS A 635 7.08 -2.06 -27.26
CA LYS A 635 6.34 -1.29 -26.26
C LYS A 635 5.88 0.03 -26.85
N TRP A 636 4.68 0.45 -26.49
CA TRP A 636 4.16 1.74 -26.88
C TRP A 636 4.69 2.83 -25.94
N ASP A 637 5.47 3.75 -26.48
CA ASP A 637 5.97 4.92 -25.77
C ASP A 637 4.95 6.05 -25.87
N GLU A 638 4.15 6.17 -24.83
CA GLU A 638 3.00 7.07 -24.79
C GLU A 638 3.41 8.56 -24.78
N TYR A 639 4.62 8.90 -24.32
CA TYR A 639 5.12 10.27 -24.33
C TYR A 639 5.69 10.67 -25.70
N ASN A 640 6.41 9.76 -26.35
CA ASN A 640 7.06 10.03 -27.64
C ASN A 640 6.24 9.55 -28.85
N GLN A 641 5.08 8.95 -28.63
CA GLN A 641 4.13 8.51 -29.66
C GLN A 641 4.74 7.56 -30.69
N ARG A 642 5.44 6.52 -30.22
CA ARG A 642 6.13 5.54 -31.07
C ARG A 642 6.21 4.15 -30.43
N CYS A 643 6.32 3.12 -31.27
CA CYS A 643 6.74 1.80 -30.80
C CYS A 643 8.25 1.75 -30.63
N ILE A 644 8.71 1.26 -29.49
CA ILE A 644 10.11 0.97 -29.22
C ILE A 644 10.31 -0.53 -29.07
N GLU A 645 11.47 -1.05 -29.46
CA GLU A 645 11.80 -2.46 -29.24
C GLU A 645 11.88 -2.73 -27.75
N ASP A 646 11.19 -3.78 -27.30
CA ASP A 646 11.25 -4.22 -25.91
C ASP A 646 12.49 -5.07 -25.69
N ALA A 647 13.54 -4.46 -25.14
CA ALA A 647 14.78 -5.15 -24.81
C ALA A 647 14.56 -6.33 -23.84
N CYS A 648 13.49 -6.30 -23.05
CA CYS A 648 13.12 -7.36 -22.11
C CYS A 648 12.18 -8.41 -22.69
N TYR A 649 11.77 -8.27 -23.94
CA TYR A 649 10.93 -9.25 -24.58
C TYR A 649 11.69 -10.56 -24.76
N LYS A 650 11.29 -11.57 -23.99
CA LYS A 650 11.72 -12.94 -24.22
C LYS A 650 10.84 -13.49 -25.33
N THR A 651 11.36 -13.63 -26.54
CA THR A 651 10.74 -14.48 -27.54
C THR A 651 10.57 -15.87 -26.92
N THR A 652 9.33 -16.33 -26.81
CA THR A 652 9.03 -17.72 -26.45
C THR A 652 9.51 -18.72 -27.51
N ASP A 653 10.14 -18.25 -28.59
CA ASP A 653 10.96 -19.03 -29.50
C ASP A 653 12.31 -19.42 -28.88
N ASN A 654 12.29 -20.01 -27.68
CA ASN A 654 13.37 -20.87 -27.22
C ASN A 654 13.21 -22.24 -27.91
N ASP A 655 13.60 -22.26 -29.17
CA ASP A 655 13.86 -23.46 -29.99
C ASP A 655 14.80 -24.45 -29.26
N ASP A 656 15.51 -24.03 -28.21
CA ASP A 656 16.39 -24.86 -27.38
C ASP A 656 15.68 -25.74 -26.33
N ASN A 657 14.54 -25.32 -25.76
CA ASN A 657 13.79 -26.17 -24.82
C ASN A 657 13.00 -27.26 -25.58
N ASN A 658 12.39 -26.90 -26.70
CA ASN A 658 11.79 -27.87 -27.62
C ASN A 658 12.84 -28.83 -28.20
N LYS A 659 14.04 -28.36 -28.56
CA LYS A 659 15.14 -29.26 -28.99
C LYS A 659 15.57 -30.23 -27.89
N LYS A 660 15.69 -29.80 -26.62
CA LYS A 660 16.05 -30.71 -25.52
C LYS A 660 14.97 -31.77 -25.28
N GLU A 661 13.70 -31.40 -25.28
CA GLU A 661 12.60 -32.36 -25.14
C GLU A 661 12.53 -33.33 -26.33
N TRP A 662 12.68 -32.83 -27.56
CA TRP A 662 12.75 -33.68 -28.76
C TRP A 662 13.97 -34.60 -28.77
N ILE A 663 15.14 -34.14 -28.29
CA ILE A 663 16.34 -34.98 -28.15
C ILE A 663 16.10 -36.09 -27.11
N ILE A 664 15.45 -35.78 -25.99
CA ILE A 664 15.09 -36.78 -24.96
C ILE A 664 14.10 -37.81 -25.53
N ILE A 665 13.08 -37.37 -26.27
CA ILE A 665 12.11 -38.24 -26.94
C ILE A 665 12.80 -39.14 -27.97
N ILE A 666 13.70 -38.60 -28.79
CA ILE A 666 14.45 -39.37 -29.80
C ILE A 666 15.36 -40.41 -29.14
N ILE A 667 16.08 -40.04 -28.07
CA ILE A 667 16.92 -40.98 -27.30
C ILE A 667 16.05 -42.10 -26.70
N PHE A 668 14.87 -41.78 -26.18
CA PHE A 668 13.95 -42.76 -25.63
C PHE A 668 13.43 -43.73 -26.71
N ILE A 669 13.05 -43.22 -27.89
CA ILE A 669 12.62 -44.05 -29.03
C ILE A 669 13.75 -44.98 -29.49
N ILE A 670 14.98 -44.48 -29.59
CA ILE A 670 16.15 -45.30 -29.96
C ILE A 670 16.39 -46.39 -28.91
N ALA A 671 16.32 -46.07 -27.61
CA ALA A 671 16.47 -47.05 -26.54
C ALA A 671 15.40 -48.15 -26.61
N VAL A 672 14.13 -47.80 -26.86
CA VAL A 672 13.03 -48.77 -27.02
C VAL A 672 13.26 -49.67 -28.23
N ILE A 673 13.71 -49.13 -29.37
CA ILE A 673 14.03 -49.92 -30.57
C ILE A 673 15.18 -50.89 -30.29
N VAL A 674 16.25 -50.44 -29.63
CA VAL A 674 17.40 -51.29 -29.27
C VAL A 674 16.98 -52.41 -28.32
N ILE A 675 16.18 -52.12 -27.30
CA ILE A 675 15.64 -53.13 -26.38
C ILE A 675 14.75 -54.12 -27.15
N GLY A 676 13.90 -53.64 -28.06
CA GLY A 676 13.08 -54.49 -28.93
C GLY A 676 13.92 -55.44 -29.79
N ILE A 677 15.00 -54.96 -30.41
CA ILE A 677 15.93 -55.77 -31.21
C ILE A 677 16.63 -56.83 -30.34
N ILE A 678 17.05 -56.46 -29.12
CA ILE A 678 17.66 -57.39 -28.17
C ILE A 678 16.67 -58.49 -27.76
N ILE A 679 15.43 -58.14 -27.46
CA ILE A 679 14.38 -59.11 -27.11
C ILE A 679 14.09 -60.05 -28.28
N ILE A 680 13.97 -59.52 -29.51
CA ILE A 680 13.81 -60.34 -30.72
C ILE A 680 15.01 -61.28 -30.90
N GLY A 681 16.23 -60.80 -30.68
CA GLY A 681 17.45 -61.61 -30.70
C GLY A 681 17.44 -62.74 -29.67
N ILE A 682 17.04 -62.45 -28.43
CA ILE A 682 16.90 -63.45 -27.36
C ILE A 682 15.84 -64.49 -27.71
N VAL A 683 14.70 -64.08 -28.26
CA VAL A 683 13.65 -65.00 -28.73
C VAL A 683 14.16 -65.87 -29.88
N PHE A 684 14.89 -65.30 -30.84
CA PHE A 684 15.46 -66.05 -31.97
C PHE A 684 16.49 -67.08 -31.50
N VAL A 685 17.37 -66.70 -30.56
CA VAL A 685 18.36 -67.61 -29.95
C VAL A 685 17.65 -68.68 -29.11
N GLY A 686 16.62 -68.32 -28.35
CA GLY A 686 15.79 -69.26 -27.60
C GLY A 686 15.10 -70.29 -28.48
N VAL A 687 14.50 -69.87 -29.60
CA VAL A 687 13.87 -70.75 -30.60
C VAL A 687 14.93 -71.61 -31.32
N TYR A 688 16.10 -71.05 -31.64
CA TYR A 688 17.20 -71.78 -32.25
C TYR A 688 17.77 -72.87 -31.32
N LEU A 689 17.92 -72.58 -30.03
CA LEU A 689 18.38 -73.54 -29.02
C LEU A 689 17.31 -74.59 -28.68
N SER A 690 16.03 -74.21 -28.68
CA SER A 690 14.89 -75.14 -28.54
C SER A 690 14.85 -76.15 -29.70
N LYS A 691 14.97 -75.70 -30.96
CA LYS A 691 15.06 -76.58 -32.13
C LYS A 691 16.30 -77.48 -32.14
N ARG A 692 17.37 -77.11 -31.43
CA ARG A 692 18.58 -77.94 -31.31
C ARG A 692 18.42 -79.04 -30.25
N LYS A 693 17.57 -78.86 -29.24
CA LYS A 693 17.24 -79.91 -28.25
C LYS A 693 16.30 -80.99 -28.81
N GLU A 694 15.49 -80.70 -29.82
CA GLU A 694 14.62 -81.71 -30.47
C GLU A 694 15.36 -82.65 -31.44
N LYS A 695 16.62 -82.36 -31.82
CA LYS A 695 17.43 -83.21 -32.72
C LYS A 695 18.47 -84.09 -31.99
N GLY A 696 18.38 -84.21 -30.67
CA GLY A 696 19.37 -84.90 -29.84
C GLY A 696 18.89 -86.16 -29.12
N TYR A 697 17.80 -86.80 -29.57
CA TYR A 697 17.35 -88.08 -28.99
C TYR A 697 16.88 -89.04 -30.10
N ILE A 698 17.79 -89.91 -30.56
CA ILE A 698 17.44 -91.17 -31.22
C ILE A 698 18.26 -92.28 -30.52
N PRO A 699 17.60 -93.35 -30.05
CA PRO A 699 18.22 -94.48 -29.34
C PRO A 699 18.86 -95.48 -30.32
N ILE A 700 19.91 -96.18 -29.87
CA ILE A 700 20.53 -97.32 -30.55
C ILE A 700 20.81 -98.36 -29.46
N THR A 701 19.89 -99.30 -29.18
CA THR A 701 19.80 -100.71 -29.66
C THR A 701 20.91 -101.26 -30.55
N ASN A 702 21.44 -102.39 -30.06
CA ASN A 702 22.49 -103.32 -30.54
C ASN A 702 23.93 -102.93 -30.25
#